data_AF-A0A243RR40-F1
#
_entry.id   AF-A0A243RR40-F1
#
_cell.length_a   1.000
_cell.length_b   1.000
_cell.length_c   1.000
_cell.angle_alpha   90.00
_cell.angle_beta   90.00
_cell.angle_gamma   90.00
#
_symmetry.space_group_name_H-M   'P 1'
#
loop_
_entity.id
_entity.type
_entity.pdbx_description
1 polymer ?
#
loop_
_entity_poly.entity_id
_entity_poly.type
_entity_poly.pdbx_seq_one_letter_code
_entity_poly.pdbx_strand_id
1 'polypeptide(L)'
;MRRRTALSVVSAVVGGTTVPFAFAPAPAAARDRQRPQSPSARWDFDERAGTVTREAVSGAADPIDYVFTDARFKPDSDPVRRRGVRGRALYFDGYSTVVTARGPGDLDPAGGLTLDVWLAPYAYEHGIDGKPQALVNQHDPDARTGFLLGLRRFGQLVFQLGFGTDLIEVEGAVDQPATKGRWTHVTATYDPAARQLRLYRDGRPIGTATTPDRAPRLAPDEPLLIGRHNRPTLLNGEFHANMYTGLLDSVVIRPGTLDDPEARTEHDDAIAALPGRRVPRPDLAQHRSRFDGDRHRPQFHMLPPWHWMNEPHAPVYFKGKYHIFYQHDPFGPYWGQIHWGHAVSTDLVHWRDLPIALAPAADSVGPDGCWSGSAYVDGDRGPVLFFTGGDDRLAHRQRTGLAVSTYPADGDTDLPTWTMRSEPVTEAPAGLPAGPGTAWAENFRDPFVWEEDGVWYQLVGSGIVDYDGTRVTRKHGGTALVYTARRPEGPWTYRGPLHRNDLATQPGPGEVWELPVLLPLPGPQGKRTGKHILLISPWWEAFHPEAVKHTYYWIGTFDKRACRFVPDHEEPREFDLGEHFTGPSGFVTPDGRSVLFSITQDRRTEQQHAQSGWAHNAGMPVSVSLRRDGTLGVEPIAEAAGLRGERLARIRRTSVEEANRRLAGVSGDLLDIHAVIEPRDARSITLAVRACADGTEQTLLSYDTAERRFSIDRGRSSLDPDVRKGVHGGTVELDGGKLRLRVLLDRSMLEAYVNGTHSLTSRVYPTREDATGLRLTADRGAARVLELDVWRMNGAYDTPVAPAAYDPPRPADVDALPNHDFATGDLTGWTVVSGTTFSDANVTTRTDWGWGGPFYQAQTQDDTSGHHLWGFNPDAGGDEATGVLRSATVVLGGDGVVDLLVSGGNDPDRLYAAVVRARDGKVLAKATGRGVEQYRRVVFDLAAHIGERIHVEVVDRAAGGWGHINVDDVNVPVRR
;
A
#
# COMPACT_ATOMS: atom_id res chain seq x y z
N MET A 1 16.86 17.16 -8.46
CA MET A 1 16.99 18.26 -9.46
C MET A 1 16.08 17.96 -10.65
N ARG A 2 15.00 18.72 -10.87
CA ARG A 2 14.12 18.57 -12.05
C ARG A 2 14.38 19.72 -13.01
N ARG A 3 14.93 19.46 -14.20
CA ARG A 3 14.98 20.43 -15.30
C ARG A 3 13.56 20.57 -15.85
N ARG A 4 12.98 21.76 -15.68
CA ARG A 4 11.70 22.18 -16.29
C ARG A 4 11.94 22.47 -17.77
N THR A 5 11.31 21.70 -18.65
CA THR A 5 11.11 22.11 -20.04
C THR A 5 9.73 22.75 -20.12
N ALA A 6 9.67 24.07 -20.23
CA ALA A 6 8.43 24.82 -20.35
C ALA A 6 7.85 24.64 -21.77
N LEU A 7 6.66 24.08 -21.90
CA LEU A 7 5.80 24.31 -23.05
C LEU A 7 4.91 25.52 -22.77
N SER A 8 5.05 26.55 -23.58
CA SER A 8 4.28 27.79 -23.52
C SER A 8 2.83 27.52 -23.93
N VAL A 9 1.90 27.60 -22.97
CA VAL A 9 0.46 27.67 -23.21
C VAL A 9 0.11 29.12 -23.56
N VAL A 10 -0.34 29.39 -24.78
CA VAL A 10 -0.95 30.67 -25.14
C VAL A 10 -2.47 30.50 -24.99
N SER A 11 -3.02 30.96 -23.88
CA SER A 11 -4.47 31.19 -23.73
C SER A 11 -4.74 32.67 -23.97
N ALA A 12 -5.51 32.99 -25.00
CA ALA A 12 -6.08 34.33 -25.19
C ALA A 12 -7.58 34.27 -24.88
N VAL A 13 -7.98 34.93 -23.79
CA VAL A 13 -9.38 35.22 -23.47
C VAL A 13 -9.71 36.59 -24.07
N VAL A 14 -10.70 36.64 -24.95
CA VAL A 14 -11.43 37.89 -25.24
C VAL A 14 -12.92 37.52 -25.33
N GLY A 15 -13.74 38.23 -24.54
CA GLY A 15 -15.15 37.97 -24.39
C GLY A 15 -16.03 38.40 -25.56
N GLY A 16 -17.28 37.95 -25.51
CA GLY A 16 -18.37 38.46 -26.33
C GLY A 16 -19.31 37.37 -26.84
N THR A 17 -20.51 37.28 -26.24
CA THR A 17 -21.77 36.79 -26.82
C THR A 17 -21.75 35.52 -27.68
N THR A 18 -22.30 34.44 -27.14
CA THR A 18 -22.65 33.20 -27.84
C THR A 18 -23.67 33.45 -28.94
N VAL A 19 -23.23 33.32 -30.19
CA VAL A 19 -24.09 33.11 -31.37
C VAL A 19 -23.92 31.66 -31.80
N PRO A 20 -24.99 30.88 -32.04
CA PRO A 20 -24.86 29.50 -32.50
C PRO A 20 -24.41 29.52 -33.97
N PHE A 21 -23.13 29.27 -34.21
CA PHE A 21 -22.65 28.98 -35.56
C PHE A 21 -23.02 27.54 -35.91
N ALA A 22 -24.09 27.38 -36.68
CA ALA A 22 -24.31 26.17 -37.47
C ALA A 22 -23.24 26.11 -38.57
N PHE A 23 -22.26 25.22 -38.41
CA PHE A 23 -21.36 24.89 -39.51
C PHE A 23 -22.08 23.94 -40.47
N ALA A 24 -22.40 24.44 -41.67
CA ALA A 24 -22.71 23.59 -42.80
C ALA A 24 -21.43 22.84 -43.23
N PRO A 25 -21.49 21.53 -43.51
CA PRO A 25 -20.33 20.81 -44.03
C PRO A 25 -20.08 21.24 -45.48
N ALA A 26 -18.85 21.65 -45.79
CA ALA A 26 -18.40 21.69 -47.18
C ALA A 26 -18.25 20.24 -47.69
N PRO A 27 -18.69 19.91 -48.92
CA PRO A 27 -18.57 18.57 -49.44
C PRO A 27 -17.10 18.31 -49.80
N ALA A 28 -16.38 17.59 -48.94
CA ALA A 28 -15.18 16.90 -49.37
C ALA A 28 -15.58 15.86 -50.42
N ALA A 29 -14.88 15.83 -51.55
CA ALA A 29 -15.09 14.83 -52.58
C ALA A 29 -15.06 13.43 -51.94
N ALA A 30 -16.18 12.71 -52.04
CA ALA A 30 -16.34 11.38 -51.46
C ALA A 30 -15.35 10.41 -52.13
N ARG A 31 -14.21 10.19 -51.47
CA ARG A 31 -13.57 8.87 -51.54
C ARG A 31 -14.48 7.92 -50.79
N ASP A 32 -14.79 6.76 -51.39
CA ASP A 32 -15.65 5.75 -50.75
C ASP A 32 -15.07 5.39 -49.39
N ARG A 33 -15.86 5.60 -48.33
CA ARG A 33 -15.51 5.19 -46.97
C ARG A 33 -15.49 3.67 -46.89
N GLN A 34 -14.42 3.13 -46.35
CA GLN A 34 -14.31 1.70 -46.11
C GLN A 34 -14.96 1.38 -44.76
N ARG A 35 -16.11 0.71 -44.81
CA ARG A 35 -16.81 0.23 -43.63
C ARG A 35 -15.92 -0.69 -42.77
N PRO A 36 -16.25 -0.82 -41.47
CA PRO A 36 -15.70 -1.86 -40.60
C PRO A 36 -15.57 -3.21 -41.29
N GLN A 37 -14.36 -3.76 -41.33
CA GLN A 37 -14.14 -5.13 -41.82
C GLN A 37 -14.08 -6.14 -40.68
N SER A 38 -13.90 -7.41 -41.03
CA SER A 38 -13.60 -8.46 -40.05
C SER A 38 -12.43 -8.06 -39.14
N PRO A 39 -12.47 -8.41 -37.84
CA PRO A 39 -11.39 -8.10 -36.92
C PRO A 39 -10.03 -8.62 -37.39
N SER A 40 -8.98 -7.82 -37.22
CA SER A 40 -7.59 -8.26 -37.33
C SER A 40 -7.14 -8.94 -36.04
N ALA A 41 -7.67 -8.49 -34.89
CA ALA A 41 -7.51 -9.15 -33.61
C ALA A 41 -8.74 -8.93 -32.71
N ARG A 42 -9.06 -9.92 -31.88
CA ARG A 42 -10.16 -9.88 -30.92
C ARG A 42 -9.87 -10.72 -29.68
N TRP A 43 -10.02 -10.12 -28.51
CA TRP A 43 -10.00 -10.81 -27.21
C TRP A 43 -11.38 -10.71 -26.56
N ASP A 44 -11.96 -11.85 -26.22
CA ASP A 44 -13.29 -11.97 -25.60
C ASP A 44 -13.24 -12.26 -24.09
N PHE A 45 -12.05 -12.60 -23.56
CA PHE A 45 -11.84 -12.94 -22.13
C PHE A 45 -12.82 -13.97 -21.53
N ASP A 46 -13.46 -14.79 -22.37
CA ASP A 46 -14.53 -15.73 -21.97
C ASP A 46 -13.99 -17.05 -21.39
N GLU A 47 -12.68 -17.16 -21.19
CA GLU A 47 -12.09 -18.36 -20.59
C GLU A 47 -12.63 -18.60 -19.18
N ARG A 48 -12.80 -19.87 -18.81
CA ARG A 48 -13.28 -20.24 -17.47
C ARG A 48 -12.21 -20.13 -16.40
N ALA A 49 -10.96 -20.39 -16.78
CA ALA A 49 -9.80 -20.60 -15.92
C ALA A 49 -8.51 -20.46 -16.75
N GLY A 50 -7.37 -20.41 -16.08
CA GLY A 50 -6.04 -20.40 -16.66
C GLY A 50 -5.39 -19.02 -16.79
N THR A 51 -4.09 -19.06 -17.13
CA THR A 51 -3.15 -17.92 -17.19
C THR A 51 -2.94 -17.40 -18.61
N VAL A 52 -3.82 -17.76 -19.53
CA VAL A 52 -3.79 -17.31 -20.93
C VAL A 52 -5.16 -16.83 -21.35
N THR A 53 -5.20 -15.95 -22.34
CA THR A 53 -6.41 -15.61 -23.09
C THR A 53 -6.17 -15.86 -24.57
N ARG A 54 -7.19 -16.33 -25.29
CA ARG A 54 -7.09 -16.68 -26.70
C ARG A 54 -7.51 -15.49 -27.56
N GLU A 55 -6.62 -15.08 -28.46
CA GLU A 55 -6.96 -14.16 -29.53
C GLU A 55 -7.81 -14.91 -30.58
N ALA A 56 -9.03 -14.44 -30.81
CA ALA A 56 -10.08 -15.18 -31.51
C ALA A 56 -9.89 -15.29 -33.03
N VAL A 57 -9.05 -14.44 -33.65
CA VAL A 57 -8.82 -14.41 -35.10
C VAL A 57 -7.69 -15.36 -35.50
N SER A 58 -6.51 -15.21 -34.91
CA SER A 58 -5.32 -16.02 -35.16
C SER A 58 -5.29 -17.32 -34.35
N GLY A 59 -6.05 -17.39 -33.25
CA GLY A 59 -6.02 -18.50 -32.30
C GLY A 59 -4.79 -18.48 -31.37
N ALA A 60 -3.99 -17.42 -31.38
CA ALA A 60 -2.85 -17.26 -30.49
C ALA A 60 -3.27 -17.36 -29.01
N ALA A 61 -2.41 -17.99 -28.20
CA ALA A 61 -2.56 -18.00 -26.75
C ALA A 61 -1.64 -16.91 -26.18
N ASP A 62 -2.24 -15.81 -25.75
CA ASP A 62 -1.51 -14.68 -25.19
C ASP A 62 -1.45 -14.85 -23.66
N PRO A 63 -0.25 -14.76 -23.05
CA PRO A 63 -0.09 -14.89 -21.61
C PRO A 63 -0.73 -13.74 -20.85
N ILE A 64 -1.26 -14.06 -19.68
CA ILE A 64 -1.73 -13.11 -18.68
C ILE A 64 -0.72 -13.12 -17.54
N ASP A 65 0.04 -12.03 -17.42
CA ASP A 65 0.83 -11.78 -16.22
C ASP A 65 -0.12 -11.51 -15.06
N TYR A 66 0.10 -12.15 -13.92
CA TYR A 66 -0.69 -11.96 -12.70
C TYR A 66 0.11 -12.47 -11.51
N VAL A 67 0.15 -11.71 -10.41
CA VAL A 67 1.11 -11.97 -9.34
C VAL A 67 0.96 -13.33 -8.64
N PHE A 68 -0.21 -13.96 -8.73
CA PHE A 68 -0.47 -15.24 -8.06
C PHE A 68 -0.48 -16.44 -9.01
N THR A 69 0.04 -16.29 -10.23
CA THR A 69 0.33 -17.47 -11.08
C THR A 69 1.59 -18.21 -10.63
N ASP A 70 2.48 -17.50 -9.91
CA ASP A 70 3.66 -18.02 -9.22
C ASP A 70 3.73 -17.33 -7.84
N ALA A 71 2.89 -17.80 -6.91
CA ALA A 71 2.61 -17.10 -5.67
C ALA A 71 3.62 -17.45 -4.56
N ARG A 72 4.26 -16.43 -3.96
CA ARG A 72 5.24 -16.64 -2.87
C ARG A 72 4.62 -17.07 -1.54
N PHE A 73 3.49 -16.47 -1.14
CA PHE A 73 2.95 -16.60 0.23
C PHE A 73 1.68 -17.44 0.35
N LYS A 74 1.09 -17.81 -0.79
CA LYS A 74 -0.16 -18.58 -0.91
C LYS A 74 -0.03 -19.57 -2.08
N PRO A 75 -0.96 -20.53 -2.25
CA PRO A 75 -0.98 -21.39 -3.42
C PRO A 75 -1.26 -20.58 -4.70
N ASP A 76 -0.81 -21.08 -5.84
CA ASP A 76 -1.09 -20.48 -7.14
C ASP A 76 -2.60 -20.41 -7.42
N SER A 77 -3.00 -19.39 -8.18
CA SER A 77 -4.40 -19.16 -8.53
C SER A 77 -4.52 -18.39 -9.84
N ASP A 78 -5.59 -18.66 -10.58
CA ASP A 78 -5.88 -17.99 -11.84
C ASP A 78 -6.16 -16.49 -11.67
N PRO A 79 -5.87 -15.68 -12.72
CA PRO A 79 -6.38 -14.32 -12.83
C PRO A 79 -7.91 -14.26 -12.66
N VAL A 80 -8.36 -13.19 -12.02
CA VAL A 80 -9.75 -13.03 -11.60
C VAL A 80 -10.66 -12.81 -12.80
N ARG A 81 -11.66 -13.69 -12.98
CA ARG A 81 -12.69 -13.57 -14.01
C ARG A 81 -14.07 -13.43 -13.41
N ARG A 82 -14.92 -12.63 -14.05
CA ARG A 82 -16.29 -12.32 -13.60
C ARG A 82 -17.27 -12.41 -14.76
N ARG A 83 -18.56 -12.26 -14.46
CA ARG A 83 -19.59 -12.16 -15.48
C ARG A 83 -19.34 -10.90 -16.32
N GLY A 84 -19.22 -11.10 -17.62
CA GLY A 84 -19.06 -10.05 -18.61
C GLY A 84 -20.38 -9.43 -19.08
N VAL A 85 -20.29 -8.51 -20.02
CA VAL A 85 -21.42 -8.10 -20.87
C VAL A 85 -21.89 -9.30 -21.68
N ARG A 86 -20.93 -10.10 -22.21
CA ARG A 86 -21.17 -11.41 -22.82
C ARG A 86 -20.25 -12.43 -22.19
N GLY A 87 -20.80 -13.55 -21.71
CA GLY A 87 -19.96 -14.60 -21.11
C GLY A 87 -19.22 -14.11 -19.86
N ARG A 88 -17.88 -14.10 -19.92
CA ARG A 88 -16.98 -13.66 -18.85
C ARG A 88 -16.12 -12.48 -19.28
N ALA A 89 -15.60 -11.79 -18.27
CA ALA A 89 -14.67 -10.68 -18.40
C ALA A 89 -13.45 -10.93 -17.50
N LEU A 90 -12.30 -10.40 -17.91
CA LEU A 90 -11.07 -10.39 -17.11
C LEU A 90 -11.03 -9.16 -16.21
N TYR A 91 -10.73 -9.36 -14.93
CA TYR A 91 -10.56 -8.29 -13.96
C TYR A 91 -9.09 -7.90 -13.90
N PHE A 92 -8.80 -6.65 -14.22
CA PHE A 92 -7.50 -6.03 -14.08
C PHE A 92 -7.39 -5.38 -12.71
N ASP A 93 -6.37 -5.76 -11.95
CA ASP A 93 -6.21 -5.38 -10.55
C ASP A 93 -5.46 -4.07 -10.33
N GLY A 94 -5.07 -3.37 -11.39
CA GLY A 94 -4.39 -2.08 -11.31
C GLY A 94 -2.88 -2.14 -11.09
N TYR A 95 -2.27 -3.32 -10.88
CA TYR A 95 -0.79 -3.41 -10.76
C TYR A 95 -0.14 -4.67 -11.32
N SER A 96 -0.85 -5.81 -11.41
CA SER A 96 -0.23 -7.09 -11.78
C SER A 96 -0.85 -7.78 -12.99
N THR A 97 -2.14 -7.51 -13.27
CA THR A 97 -2.86 -8.18 -14.37
C THR A 97 -2.57 -7.51 -15.70
N VAL A 98 -1.89 -8.18 -16.62
CA VAL A 98 -1.55 -7.65 -17.95
C VAL A 98 -1.65 -8.76 -18.99
N VAL A 99 -2.22 -8.46 -20.16
CA VAL A 99 -2.12 -9.38 -21.31
C VAL A 99 -1.03 -8.88 -22.24
N THR A 100 -0.06 -9.73 -22.54
CA THR A 100 1.00 -9.44 -23.52
C THR A 100 0.71 -10.20 -24.81
N ALA A 101 0.28 -9.48 -25.85
CA ALA A 101 -0.09 -10.07 -27.13
C ALA A 101 0.96 -9.83 -28.21
N ARG A 102 0.96 -10.70 -29.23
CA ARG A 102 1.91 -10.63 -30.37
C ARG A 102 1.72 -9.43 -31.30
N GLY A 103 0.65 -8.65 -31.12
CA GLY A 103 0.27 -7.56 -32.02
C GLY A 103 -0.96 -7.94 -32.86
N PRO A 104 -1.59 -6.97 -33.54
CA PRO A 104 -2.89 -7.16 -34.19
C PRO A 104 -2.81 -7.88 -35.55
N GLY A 105 -1.78 -8.67 -35.82
CA GLY A 105 -1.60 -9.39 -37.09
C GLY A 105 -1.40 -8.46 -38.29
N ASP A 106 -2.05 -8.79 -39.43
CA ASP A 106 -1.95 -8.07 -40.72
C ASP A 106 -2.79 -6.78 -40.77
N LEU A 107 -2.85 -6.02 -39.67
CA LEU A 107 -3.61 -4.78 -39.60
C LEU A 107 -3.06 -3.72 -40.57
N ASP A 108 -3.86 -3.32 -41.56
CA ASP A 108 -3.58 -2.17 -42.44
C ASP A 108 -4.47 -0.96 -42.08
N PRO A 109 -3.91 0.12 -41.48
CA PRO A 109 -4.67 1.29 -41.09
C PRO A 109 -4.93 2.28 -42.25
N ALA A 110 -4.43 2.03 -43.46
CA ALA A 110 -4.53 2.97 -44.59
C ALA A 110 -5.99 3.26 -45.00
N GLY A 111 -6.85 2.24 -44.93
CA GLY A 111 -8.29 2.34 -45.19
C GLY A 111 -9.12 2.81 -43.99
N GLY A 112 -8.48 3.16 -42.87
CA GLY A 112 -9.11 3.46 -41.59
C GLY A 112 -8.78 2.41 -40.53
N LEU A 113 -8.95 2.79 -39.27
CA LEU A 113 -8.69 1.95 -38.10
C LEU A 113 -9.83 2.13 -37.10
N THR A 114 -10.31 1.05 -36.49
CA THR A 114 -11.28 1.12 -35.40
C THR A 114 -10.91 0.16 -34.28
N LEU A 115 -10.94 0.67 -33.05
CA LEU A 115 -10.82 -0.07 -31.80
C LEU A 115 -12.17 -0.06 -31.08
N ASP A 116 -12.59 -1.20 -30.57
CA ASP A 116 -13.85 -1.36 -29.83
C ASP A 116 -13.64 -2.13 -28.52
N VAL A 117 -14.13 -1.57 -27.41
CA VAL A 117 -13.88 -2.09 -26.06
C VAL A 117 -15.12 -1.98 -25.19
N TRP A 118 -15.43 -3.05 -24.44
CA TRP A 118 -16.35 -3.01 -23.31
C TRP A 118 -15.57 -3.01 -22.00
N LEU A 119 -15.74 -1.95 -21.20
CA LEU A 119 -15.04 -1.77 -19.93
C LEU A 119 -15.99 -1.40 -18.77
N ALA A 120 -15.64 -1.78 -17.55
CA ALA A 120 -16.27 -1.31 -16.33
C ALA A 120 -15.20 -0.91 -15.28
N PRO A 121 -14.87 0.39 -15.16
CA PRO A 121 -13.84 0.85 -14.24
C PRO A 121 -14.22 0.64 -12.77
N TYR A 122 -13.26 0.25 -11.93
CA TYR A 122 -13.40 0.23 -10.48
C TYR A 122 -12.99 1.57 -9.85
N ALA A 123 -11.84 2.10 -10.28
CA ALA A 123 -11.29 3.38 -9.86
C ALA A 123 -10.58 4.07 -11.04
N TYR A 124 -10.18 5.34 -10.87
CA TYR A 124 -9.40 6.08 -11.87
C TYR A 124 -8.10 6.58 -11.26
N GLU A 125 -6.97 6.20 -11.87
CA GLU A 125 -5.64 6.63 -11.47
C GLU A 125 -5.46 8.15 -11.65
N HIS A 126 -4.49 8.71 -10.92
CA HIS A 126 -4.10 10.11 -10.97
C HIS A 126 -3.50 10.52 -12.34
N GLY A 127 -3.05 9.55 -13.16
CA GLY A 127 -2.39 9.83 -14.44
C GLY A 127 -0.94 10.25 -14.25
N ILE A 128 -0.17 9.43 -13.53
CA ILE A 128 1.23 9.68 -13.19
C ILE A 128 2.05 9.93 -14.47
N ASP A 129 2.92 10.95 -14.43
CA ASP A 129 3.67 11.49 -15.58
C ASP A 129 2.80 11.99 -16.76
N GLY A 130 1.53 12.29 -16.52
CA GLY A 130 0.58 12.75 -17.55
C GLY A 130 0.16 11.64 -18.53
N LYS A 131 0.54 10.39 -18.27
CA LYS A 131 0.23 9.23 -19.11
C LYS A 131 -1.17 8.69 -18.81
N PRO A 132 -1.94 8.25 -19.82
CA PRO A 132 -3.21 7.58 -19.61
C PRO A 132 -3.04 6.19 -18.97
N GLN A 133 -4.05 5.76 -18.21
CA GLN A 133 -4.25 4.34 -17.90
C GLN A 133 -4.61 3.62 -19.20
N ALA A 134 -3.76 2.71 -19.66
CA ALA A 134 -4.01 2.05 -20.94
C ALA A 134 -4.99 0.89 -20.80
N LEU A 135 -6.02 0.88 -21.66
CA LEU A 135 -6.88 -0.28 -21.88
C LEU A 135 -6.22 -1.21 -22.90
N VAL A 136 -5.74 -0.65 -24.00
CA VAL A 136 -4.91 -1.33 -25.01
C VAL A 136 -3.87 -0.34 -25.54
N ASN A 137 -2.61 -0.77 -25.64
CA ASN A 137 -1.50 0.06 -26.06
C ASN A 137 -0.52 -0.74 -26.91
N GLN A 138 -0.19 -0.19 -28.08
CA GLN A 138 0.97 -0.55 -28.88
C GLN A 138 1.49 0.71 -29.58
N HIS A 139 2.15 1.60 -28.84
CA HIS A 139 2.67 2.86 -29.38
C HIS A 139 4.13 3.17 -29.05
N ASP A 140 4.79 3.92 -29.92
CA ASP A 140 6.04 4.59 -29.60
C ASP A 140 5.78 6.10 -29.63
N PRO A 141 5.66 6.77 -28.47
CA PRO A 141 5.41 8.20 -28.42
C PRO A 141 6.58 9.03 -28.97
N ASP A 142 7.81 8.52 -28.92
CA ASP A 142 9.01 9.23 -29.42
C ASP A 142 9.10 9.14 -30.95
N ALA A 143 8.88 7.95 -31.50
CA ALA A 143 8.77 7.75 -32.95
C ALA A 143 7.42 8.24 -33.52
N ARG A 144 6.46 8.57 -32.63
CA ARG A 144 5.10 9.00 -32.98
C ARG A 144 4.38 7.97 -33.85
N THR A 145 4.48 6.70 -33.49
CA THR A 145 3.87 5.56 -34.19
C THR A 145 2.98 4.74 -33.25
N GLY A 146 2.09 3.92 -33.81
CA GLY A 146 1.21 3.03 -33.08
C GLY A 146 -0.02 3.73 -32.48
N PHE A 147 -0.65 3.09 -31.50
CA PHE A 147 -1.91 3.57 -30.91
C PHE A 147 -2.04 3.26 -29.42
N LEU A 148 -2.86 4.07 -28.74
CA LEU A 148 -3.27 3.85 -27.36
C LEU A 148 -4.75 4.22 -27.19
N LEU A 149 -5.54 3.34 -26.57
CA LEU A 149 -6.88 3.64 -26.05
C LEU A 149 -6.84 3.52 -24.52
N GLY A 150 -7.30 4.55 -23.81
CA GLY A 150 -7.10 4.64 -22.38
C GLY A 150 -8.06 5.56 -21.64
N LEU A 151 -7.80 5.70 -20.34
CA LEU A 151 -8.49 6.60 -19.43
C LEU A 151 -7.51 7.63 -18.84
N ARG A 152 -7.89 8.90 -18.86
CA ARG A 152 -7.29 9.95 -18.03
C ARG A 152 -8.02 10.02 -16.68
N ARG A 153 -7.63 11.01 -15.88
CA ARG A 153 -8.26 11.30 -14.58
C ARG A 153 -9.78 11.34 -14.71
N PHE A 154 -10.45 10.87 -13.67
CA PHE A 154 -11.92 10.91 -13.57
C PHE A 154 -12.68 10.17 -14.69
N GLY A 155 -12.00 9.26 -15.39
CA GLY A 155 -12.63 8.40 -16.40
C GLY A 155 -12.79 9.04 -17.78
N GLN A 156 -12.12 10.16 -18.05
CA GLN A 156 -12.11 10.77 -19.38
C GLN A 156 -11.45 9.81 -20.38
N LEU A 157 -12.17 9.49 -21.45
CA LEU A 157 -11.71 8.56 -22.49
C LEU A 157 -10.72 9.26 -23.43
N VAL A 158 -9.64 8.58 -23.80
CA VAL A 158 -8.64 9.12 -24.74
C VAL A 158 -8.19 8.09 -25.76
N PHE A 159 -7.92 8.55 -26.98
CA PHE A 159 -7.33 7.74 -28.04
C PHE A 159 -6.18 8.50 -28.70
N GLN A 160 -5.03 7.85 -28.81
CA GLN A 160 -3.84 8.36 -29.48
C GLN A 160 -3.52 7.51 -30.71
N LEU A 161 -3.14 8.16 -31.81
CA LEU A 161 -2.71 7.50 -33.04
C LEU A 161 -1.51 8.20 -33.67
N GLY A 162 -0.47 7.42 -33.97
CA GLY A 162 0.78 7.88 -34.54
C GLY A 162 0.83 7.85 -36.06
N PHE A 163 1.39 8.90 -36.65
CA PHE A 163 1.57 9.10 -38.10
C PHE A 163 3.05 9.16 -38.52
N GLY A 164 3.96 8.79 -37.62
CA GLY A 164 5.43 8.83 -37.77
C GLY A 164 6.05 10.22 -37.67
N THR A 165 5.25 11.27 -37.85
CA THR A 165 5.64 12.67 -37.62
C THR A 165 4.79 13.35 -36.56
N ASP A 166 3.60 12.83 -36.31
CA ASP A 166 2.60 13.43 -35.44
C ASP A 166 1.99 12.32 -34.60
N LEU A 167 1.79 12.58 -33.30
CA LEU A 167 0.98 11.74 -32.42
C LEU A 167 -0.29 12.55 -32.14
N ILE A 168 -1.40 12.14 -32.72
CA ILE A 168 -2.68 12.85 -32.57
C ILE A 168 -3.44 12.20 -31.44
N GLU A 169 -3.86 13.01 -30.47
CA GLU A 169 -4.75 12.60 -29.39
C GLU A 169 -6.14 13.19 -29.64
N VAL A 170 -7.16 12.36 -29.42
CA VAL A 170 -8.55 12.80 -29.24
C VAL A 170 -8.95 12.51 -27.80
N GLU A 171 -9.49 13.54 -27.14
CA GLU A 171 -10.05 13.44 -25.80
C GLU A 171 -11.58 13.43 -25.87
N GLY A 172 -12.19 12.55 -25.08
CA GLY A 172 -13.63 12.57 -24.83
C GLY A 172 -14.02 13.74 -23.92
N ALA A 173 -15.27 14.17 -24.03
CA ALA A 173 -15.84 15.19 -23.17
C ALA A 173 -15.77 14.78 -21.68
N VAL A 174 -15.31 15.69 -20.83
CA VAL A 174 -15.09 15.45 -19.38
C VAL A 174 -16.37 15.14 -18.61
N ASP A 175 -17.52 15.62 -19.10
CA ASP A 175 -18.85 15.38 -18.54
C ASP A 175 -19.46 14.05 -19.00
N GLN A 176 -18.77 13.30 -19.86
CA GLN A 176 -19.18 11.99 -20.37
C GLN A 176 -18.12 10.90 -20.09
N PRO A 177 -17.73 10.65 -18.82
CA PRO A 177 -16.70 9.70 -18.48
C PRO A 177 -17.16 8.24 -18.62
N ALA A 178 -16.20 7.31 -18.69
CA ALA A 178 -16.44 5.89 -18.44
C ALA A 178 -16.76 5.69 -16.95
N THR A 179 -18.03 5.58 -16.59
CA THR A 179 -18.50 5.68 -15.20
C THR A 179 -18.11 4.46 -14.35
N LYS A 180 -17.56 4.67 -13.15
CA LYS A 180 -17.24 3.58 -12.19
C LYS A 180 -18.46 2.69 -11.93
N GLY A 181 -18.24 1.37 -11.85
CA GLY A 181 -19.30 0.42 -11.53
C GLY A 181 -20.36 0.24 -12.62
N ARG A 182 -20.10 0.71 -13.85
CA ARG A 182 -20.98 0.53 -15.01
C ARG A 182 -20.17 0.09 -16.22
N TRP A 183 -20.73 -0.85 -16.98
CA TRP A 183 -20.23 -1.16 -18.31
C TRP A 183 -20.43 0.05 -19.23
N THR A 184 -19.38 0.37 -19.98
CA THR A 184 -19.35 1.42 -21.00
C THR A 184 -18.86 0.78 -22.30
N HIS A 185 -19.56 1.03 -23.40
CA HIS A 185 -19.10 0.66 -24.73
C HIS A 185 -18.28 1.82 -25.32
N VAL A 186 -17.02 1.56 -25.65
CA VAL A 186 -16.10 2.58 -26.17
C VAL A 186 -15.61 2.18 -27.53
N THR A 187 -15.75 3.10 -28.49
CA THR A 187 -15.25 2.89 -29.84
C THR A 187 -14.40 4.08 -30.25
N ALA A 188 -13.19 3.82 -30.73
CA ALA A 188 -12.25 4.81 -31.23
C ALA A 188 -11.97 4.53 -32.71
N THR A 189 -12.04 5.54 -33.57
CA THR A 189 -11.89 5.32 -35.02
C THR A 189 -11.11 6.43 -35.71
N TYR A 190 -10.37 6.05 -36.75
CA TYR A 190 -9.69 6.93 -37.70
C TYR A 190 -10.42 6.87 -39.05
N ASP A 191 -10.86 8.04 -39.52
CA ASP A 191 -11.43 8.28 -40.85
C ASP A 191 -10.40 8.98 -41.75
N PRO A 192 -9.75 8.27 -42.70
CA PRO A 192 -8.82 8.91 -43.62
C PRO A 192 -9.52 9.85 -44.62
N ALA A 193 -10.79 9.62 -44.96
CA ALA A 193 -11.55 10.46 -45.89
C ALA A 193 -11.97 11.79 -45.24
N ALA A 194 -12.39 11.75 -43.97
CA ALA A 194 -12.69 12.95 -43.20
C ALA A 194 -11.46 13.57 -42.52
N ARG A 195 -10.32 12.88 -42.50
CA ARG A 195 -9.10 13.25 -41.79
C ARG A 195 -9.35 13.51 -40.31
N GLN A 196 -9.99 12.55 -39.65
CA GLN A 196 -10.44 12.68 -38.27
C GLN A 196 -10.16 11.43 -37.44
N LEU A 197 -9.78 11.66 -36.18
CA LEU A 197 -10.00 10.69 -35.10
C LEU A 197 -11.34 11.00 -34.43
N ARG A 198 -12.08 9.96 -34.04
CA ARG A 198 -13.34 10.10 -33.28
C ARG A 198 -13.37 9.12 -32.12
N LEU A 199 -14.01 9.56 -31.03
CA LEU A 199 -14.33 8.74 -29.88
C LEU A 199 -15.84 8.68 -29.69
N TYR A 200 -16.33 7.48 -29.40
CA TYR A 200 -17.73 7.22 -29.08
C TYR A 200 -17.85 6.55 -27.71
N ARG A 201 -18.88 6.95 -26.97
CA ARG A 201 -19.35 6.30 -25.74
C ARG A 201 -20.80 5.88 -25.94
N ASP A 202 -21.07 4.59 -25.77
CA ASP A 202 -22.39 4.00 -25.97
C ASP A 202 -23.01 4.40 -27.32
N GLY A 203 -22.18 4.36 -28.38
CA GLY A 203 -22.56 4.71 -29.75
C GLY A 203 -22.78 6.20 -30.02
N ARG A 204 -22.41 7.10 -29.09
CA ARG A 204 -22.56 8.56 -29.26
C ARG A 204 -21.20 9.25 -29.31
N PRO A 205 -20.99 10.22 -30.23
CA PRO A 205 -19.70 10.90 -30.34
C PRO A 205 -19.44 11.76 -29.10
N ILE A 206 -18.23 11.63 -28.55
CA ILE A 206 -17.78 12.36 -27.37
C ILE A 206 -16.49 13.16 -27.61
N GLY A 207 -15.81 12.94 -28.72
CA GLY A 207 -14.56 13.64 -29.06
C GLY A 207 -14.22 13.51 -30.54
N THR A 208 -13.56 14.52 -31.10
CA THR A 208 -13.03 14.51 -32.47
C THR A 208 -11.73 15.30 -32.53
N ALA A 209 -10.74 14.80 -33.29
CA ALA A 209 -9.49 15.51 -33.58
C ALA A 209 -9.18 15.44 -35.08
N THR A 210 -8.52 16.46 -35.62
CA THR A 210 -8.10 16.50 -37.03
C THR A 210 -6.77 15.77 -37.21
N THR A 211 -6.61 15.01 -38.28
CA THR A 211 -5.39 14.25 -38.59
C THR A 211 -4.62 14.83 -39.79
N PRO A 212 -3.31 14.53 -39.88
CA PRO A 212 -2.55 14.84 -41.09
C PRO A 212 -3.08 14.04 -42.30
N ASP A 213 -2.79 14.54 -43.50
CA ASP A 213 -3.13 13.88 -44.77
C ASP A 213 -2.11 12.79 -45.12
N ARG A 214 -2.03 11.75 -44.29
CA ARG A 214 -1.18 10.57 -44.46
C ARG A 214 -1.71 9.40 -43.66
N ALA A 215 -1.35 8.18 -44.05
CA ALA A 215 -1.70 6.99 -43.30
C ALA A 215 -0.97 6.95 -41.93
N PRO A 216 -1.64 6.42 -40.88
CA PRO A 216 -0.99 6.08 -39.62
C PRO A 216 0.18 5.12 -39.83
N ARG A 217 1.16 5.17 -38.94
CA ARG A 217 2.25 4.19 -38.89
C ARG A 217 2.11 3.39 -37.61
N LEU A 218 1.96 2.07 -37.72
CA LEU A 218 1.93 1.18 -36.56
C LEU A 218 3.33 1.03 -35.93
N ALA A 219 3.37 0.51 -34.70
CA ALA A 219 4.61 0.24 -33.96
C ALA A 219 4.76 -1.28 -33.72
N PRO A 220 5.04 -2.10 -34.76
CA PRO A 220 5.08 -3.57 -34.61
C PRO A 220 6.23 -4.07 -33.72
N ASP A 221 7.27 -3.26 -33.54
CA ASP A 221 8.41 -3.57 -32.66
C ASP A 221 8.09 -3.32 -31.17
N GLU A 222 6.98 -2.64 -30.88
CA GLU A 222 6.48 -2.43 -29.52
C GLU A 222 5.52 -3.58 -29.14
N PRO A 223 5.54 -4.06 -27.89
CA PRO A 223 4.60 -5.07 -27.44
C PRO A 223 3.17 -4.51 -27.41
N LEU A 224 2.19 -5.31 -27.86
CA LEU A 224 0.78 -4.97 -27.66
C LEU A 224 0.38 -5.42 -26.25
N LEU A 225 0.09 -4.45 -25.40
CA LEU A 225 -0.33 -4.69 -24.02
C LEU A 225 -1.79 -4.33 -23.82
N ILE A 226 -2.54 -5.18 -23.12
CA ILE A 226 -3.89 -4.91 -22.65
C ILE A 226 -3.85 -4.74 -21.13
N GLY A 227 -4.41 -3.63 -20.64
CA GLY A 227 -4.46 -3.27 -19.22
C GLY A 227 -3.23 -2.53 -18.66
N ARG A 228 -2.21 -2.25 -19.48
CA ARG A 228 -0.98 -1.58 -19.06
C ARG A 228 -0.37 -0.70 -20.14
N HIS A 229 0.13 0.46 -19.76
CA HIS A 229 0.94 1.31 -20.65
C HIS A 229 2.29 0.63 -20.94
N ASN A 230 2.72 0.54 -22.19
CA ASN A 230 3.97 -0.14 -22.58
C ASN A 230 5.25 0.55 -22.07
N ARG A 231 5.17 1.83 -21.72
CA ARG A 231 6.20 2.60 -21.01
C ARG A 231 5.68 3.18 -19.68
N PRO A 232 5.29 2.31 -18.73
CA PRO A 232 4.63 2.74 -17.50
C PRO A 232 5.61 3.46 -16.59
N THR A 233 5.10 4.21 -15.62
CA THR A 233 5.94 4.85 -14.62
C THR A 233 6.25 3.88 -13.49
N LEU A 234 7.52 3.73 -13.13
CA LEU A 234 7.94 2.87 -12.01
C LEU A 234 7.70 3.62 -10.68
N LEU A 235 7.01 2.98 -9.76
CA LEU A 235 6.70 3.47 -8.42
C LEU A 235 7.45 2.62 -7.39
N ASN A 236 8.12 3.29 -6.45
CA ASN A 236 8.87 2.68 -5.34
C ASN A 236 9.82 1.54 -5.78
N GLY A 237 10.34 1.59 -7.01
CA GLY A 237 11.25 0.57 -7.55
C GLY A 237 10.60 -0.77 -7.93
N GLU A 238 9.32 -0.99 -7.62
CA GLU A 238 8.66 -2.29 -7.79
C GLU A 238 7.39 -2.23 -8.65
N PHE A 239 6.54 -1.24 -8.40
CA PHE A 239 5.20 -1.17 -8.99
C PHE A 239 5.17 -0.38 -10.27
N HIS A 240 4.18 -0.64 -11.13
CA HIS A 240 3.96 0.12 -12.35
C HIS A 240 2.65 0.91 -12.26
N ALA A 241 2.74 2.21 -12.51
CA ALA A 241 1.59 3.07 -12.72
C ALA A 241 1.04 2.91 -14.15
N ASN A 242 0.02 3.71 -14.48
CA ASN A 242 -0.59 3.76 -15.81
C ASN A 242 -1.23 2.42 -16.23
N MET A 243 -1.86 1.77 -15.26
CA MET A 243 -2.50 0.46 -15.37
C MET A 243 -4.00 0.56 -15.14
N TYR A 244 -4.77 -0.27 -15.85
CA TYR A 244 -6.22 -0.28 -15.71
C TYR A 244 -6.66 -1.06 -14.47
N THR A 245 -7.65 -0.54 -13.74
CA THR A 245 -8.32 -1.24 -12.64
C THR A 245 -9.83 -1.35 -12.89
N GLY A 246 -10.32 -2.58 -13.03
CA GLY A 246 -11.70 -2.87 -13.41
C GLY A 246 -11.83 -4.04 -14.37
N LEU A 247 -13.01 -4.23 -14.94
CA LEU A 247 -13.28 -5.33 -15.89
C LEU A 247 -13.09 -4.87 -17.34
N LEU A 248 -12.54 -5.75 -18.18
CA LEU A 248 -12.67 -5.72 -19.64
C LEU A 248 -13.41 -6.96 -20.11
N ASP A 249 -14.46 -6.77 -20.91
CA ASP A 249 -15.24 -7.86 -21.52
C ASP A 249 -14.72 -8.18 -22.93
N SER A 250 -14.37 -7.15 -23.71
CA SER A 250 -13.85 -7.37 -25.05
C SER A 250 -12.87 -6.29 -25.45
N VAL A 251 -11.90 -6.66 -26.30
CA VAL A 251 -11.04 -5.74 -27.06
C VAL A 251 -11.03 -6.21 -28.51
N VAL A 252 -11.42 -5.34 -29.44
CA VAL A 252 -11.46 -5.63 -30.88
C VAL A 252 -10.68 -4.57 -31.63
N ILE A 253 -9.81 -5.01 -32.55
CA ILE A 253 -9.02 -4.15 -33.42
C ILE A 253 -9.30 -4.55 -34.87
N ARG A 254 -9.76 -3.59 -35.68
CA ARG A 254 -10.18 -3.87 -37.06
C ARG A 254 -9.88 -2.71 -38.02
N PRO A 255 -9.62 -2.99 -39.31
CA PRO A 255 -9.51 -1.95 -40.32
C PRO A 255 -10.89 -1.39 -40.67
N GLY A 256 -10.87 -0.19 -41.25
CA GLY A 256 -12.06 0.58 -41.62
C GLY A 256 -12.49 1.59 -40.56
N THR A 257 -13.48 2.38 -40.93
CA THR A 257 -13.90 3.60 -40.20
C THR A 257 -15.34 3.49 -39.73
N LEU A 258 -15.70 4.16 -38.63
CA LEU A 258 -17.09 4.35 -38.20
C LEU A 258 -17.52 5.82 -38.25
N ASP A 259 -18.66 6.08 -38.90
CA ASP A 259 -19.39 7.33 -38.72
C ASP A 259 -20.47 7.25 -37.62
N ASP A 260 -21.09 8.38 -37.29
CA ASP A 260 -21.98 8.46 -36.12
C ASP A 260 -23.21 7.55 -36.23
N PRO A 261 -23.92 7.43 -37.38
CA PRO A 261 -24.99 6.46 -37.55
C PRO A 261 -24.53 5.01 -37.41
N GLU A 262 -23.37 4.66 -37.96
CA GLU A 262 -22.82 3.30 -37.88
C GLU A 262 -22.43 2.97 -36.43
N ALA A 263 -21.74 3.87 -35.73
CA ALA A 263 -21.36 3.68 -34.33
C ALA A 263 -22.59 3.51 -33.40
N ARG A 264 -23.66 4.27 -33.64
CA ARG A 264 -24.93 4.08 -32.92
C ARG A 264 -25.55 2.72 -33.22
N THR A 265 -25.59 2.34 -34.49
CA THR A 265 -26.19 1.07 -34.91
C THR A 265 -25.43 -0.12 -34.32
N GLU A 266 -24.10 -0.11 -34.36
CA GLU A 266 -23.28 -1.17 -33.76
C GLU A 266 -23.53 -1.31 -32.25
N HIS A 267 -23.63 -0.19 -31.52
CA HIS A 267 -23.98 -0.22 -30.11
C HIS A 267 -25.40 -0.77 -29.88
N ASP A 268 -26.40 -0.26 -30.60
CA ASP A 268 -27.80 -0.69 -30.46
C ASP A 268 -27.97 -2.18 -30.77
N ASP A 269 -27.27 -2.70 -31.79
CA ASP A 269 -27.23 -4.12 -32.14
C ASP A 269 -26.51 -4.94 -31.06
N ALA A 270 -25.42 -4.41 -30.50
CA ALA A 270 -24.71 -5.05 -29.40
C ALA A 270 -25.64 -5.25 -28.19
N ILE A 271 -26.45 -4.24 -27.85
CA ILE A 271 -27.48 -4.29 -26.80
C ILE A 271 -28.63 -5.22 -27.18
N ALA A 272 -29.11 -5.17 -28.43
CA ALA A 272 -30.21 -6.00 -28.90
C ALA A 272 -29.88 -7.50 -28.84
N ALA A 273 -28.61 -7.85 -29.01
CA ALA A 273 -28.10 -9.22 -28.88
C ALA A 273 -27.96 -9.70 -27.42
N LEU A 274 -28.04 -8.81 -26.42
CA LEU A 274 -27.94 -9.21 -25.01
C LEU A 274 -29.23 -9.85 -24.50
N PRO A 275 -29.15 -10.80 -23.55
CA PRO A 275 -30.31 -11.33 -22.86
C PRO A 275 -31.18 -10.22 -22.25
N GLY A 276 -32.44 -10.17 -22.66
CA GLY A 276 -33.38 -9.14 -22.18
C GLY A 276 -33.09 -7.72 -22.67
N ARG A 277 -32.20 -7.55 -23.68
CA ARG A 277 -31.81 -6.25 -24.27
C ARG A 277 -31.29 -5.25 -23.23
N ARG A 278 -30.55 -5.75 -22.23
CA ARG A 278 -30.02 -4.95 -21.13
C ARG A 278 -28.59 -5.35 -20.83
N VAL A 279 -27.76 -4.34 -20.61
CA VAL A 279 -26.41 -4.52 -20.10
C VAL A 279 -26.49 -5.02 -18.65
N PRO A 280 -25.82 -6.12 -18.28
CA PRO A 280 -25.81 -6.59 -16.90
C PRO A 280 -25.13 -5.58 -15.97
N ARG A 281 -25.29 -5.71 -14.65
CA ARG A 281 -24.47 -4.95 -13.70
C ARG A 281 -23.09 -5.62 -13.60
N PRO A 282 -21.96 -4.88 -13.70
CA PRO A 282 -20.65 -5.46 -13.49
C PRO A 282 -20.47 -5.90 -12.03
N ASP A 283 -19.79 -7.02 -11.83
CA ASP A 283 -19.40 -7.51 -10.52
C ASP A 283 -17.95 -7.11 -10.23
N LEU A 284 -17.78 -5.96 -9.56
CA LEU A 284 -16.48 -5.41 -9.17
C LEU A 284 -16.15 -5.69 -7.69
N ALA A 285 -16.84 -6.64 -7.06
CA ALA A 285 -16.59 -6.94 -5.66
C ALA A 285 -15.18 -7.53 -5.45
N GLN A 286 -14.42 -6.92 -4.55
CA GLN A 286 -13.12 -7.40 -4.11
C GLN A 286 -13.29 -8.54 -3.10
N HIS A 287 -13.37 -9.78 -3.57
CA HIS A 287 -13.53 -10.95 -2.70
C HIS A 287 -12.22 -11.33 -2.00
N ARG A 288 -12.27 -11.49 -0.67
CA ARG A 288 -11.13 -11.91 0.17
C ARG A 288 -10.54 -13.26 -0.22
N SER A 289 -11.33 -14.13 -0.87
CA SER A 289 -10.89 -15.44 -1.36
C SER A 289 -9.76 -15.38 -2.39
N ARG A 290 -9.48 -14.21 -2.97
CA ARG A 290 -8.24 -13.97 -3.75
C ARG A 290 -6.98 -14.37 -2.98
N PHE A 291 -7.00 -14.27 -1.65
CA PHE A 291 -5.87 -14.55 -0.77
C PHE A 291 -6.02 -15.86 0.02
N ASP A 292 -6.90 -16.77 -0.41
CA ASP A 292 -7.05 -18.08 0.24
C ASP A 292 -5.70 -18.83 0.24
N GLY A 293 -5.32 -19.38 1.39
CA GLY A 293 -4.03 -20.02 1.60
C GLY A 293 -2.89 -19.06 1.96
N ASP A 294 -3.08 -17.74 1.99
CA ASP A 294 -2.04 -16.82 2.44
C ASP A 294 -1.69 -17.07 3.91
N ARG A 295 -0.43 -17.45 4.13
CA ARG A 295 0.10 -17.86 5.43
C ARG A 295 0.32 -16.72 6.42
N HIS A 296 0.38 -15.47 5.94
CA HIS A 296 0.68 -14.29 6.75
C HIS A 296 -0.54 -13.40 6.92
N ARG A 297 -1.54 -13.51 6.04
CA ARG A 297 -2.73 -12.66 6.08
C ARG A 297 -3.52 -12.80 7.38
N PRO A 298 -3.68 -11.74 8.19
CA PRO A 298 -4.42 -11.79 9.45
C PRO A 298 -5.85 -12.30 9.27
N GLN A 299 -6.35 -13.03 10.26
CA GLN A 299 -7.66 -13.67 10.24
C GLN A 299 -8.65 -13.05 11.21
N PHE A 300 -8.19 -12.31 12.22
CA PHE A 300 -9.08 -11.59 13.14
C PHE A 300 -8.68 -10.13 13.41
N HIS A 301 -7.65 -9.64 12.72
CA HIS A 301 -7.34 -8.21 12.61
C HIS A 301 -7.90 -7.64 11.32
N MET A 302 -8.54 -6.47 11.39
CA MET A 302 -9.14 -5.85 10.22
C MET A 302 -8.09 -5.45 9.17
N LEU A 303 -8.34 -5.72 7.89
CA LEU A 303 -7.53 -5.28 6.75
C LEU A 303 -8.42 -5.10 5.51
N PRO A 304 -8.04 -4.34 4.47
CA PRO A 304 -8.87 -4.15 3.29
C PRO A 304 -9.04 -5.50 2.58
N PRO A 305 -10.13 -5.68 1.82
CA PRO A 305 -10.30 -6.90 1.07
C PRO A 305 -9.10 -7.14 0.16
N TRP A 306 -8.66 -6.14 -0.62
CA TRP A 306 -7.48 -6.19 -1.49
C TRP A 306 -6.54 -5.01 -1.21
N HIS A 307 -5.28 -5.12 -1.65
CA HIS A 307 -4.33 -3.99 -1.80
C HIS A 307 -3.93 -3.31 -0.48
N TRP A 308 -3.69 -2.00 -0.51
CA TRP A 308 -3.07 -1.23 0.56
C TRP A 308 -4.10 -0.55 1.44
N MET A 309 -3.84 -0.48 2.75
CA MET A 309 -4.51 0.45 3.66
C MET A 309 -3.50 1.25 4.51
N ASN A 310 -3.90 2.45 4.94
CA ASN A 310 -3.29 3.10 6.12
C ASN A 310 -4.21 2.99 7.35
N GLU A 311 -4.12 3.95 8.29
CA GLU A 311 -4.90 3.99 9.52
C GLU A 311 -6.40 3.76 9.32
N PRO A 312 -6.99 2.83 10.11
CA PRO A 312 -8.42 2.86 10.36
C PRO A 312 -8.76 4.14 11.12
N HIS A 313 -9.69 4.93 10.57
CA HIS A 313 -10.07 6.22 11.11
C HIS A 313 -11.57 6.49 10.95
N ALA A 314 -11.98 7.65 11.47
CA ALA A 314 -13.37 8.07 11.50
C ALA A 314 -14.36 7.02 12.07
N PRO A 315 -14.04 6.32 13.19
CA PRO A 315 -14.99 5.39 13.78
C PRO A 315 -16.25 6.13 14.23
N VAL A 316 -17.42 5.60 13.88
CA VAL A 316 -18.71 6.15 14.30
C VAL A 316 -19.72 5.05 14.56
N TYR A 317 -20.49 5.18 15.64
CA TYR A 317 -21.63 4.31 15.89
C TYR A 317 -22.91 4.98 15.40
N PHE A 318 -23.66 4.28 14.56
CA PHE A 318 -24.92 4.76 14.02
C PHE A 318 -25.95 3.64 13.97
N LYS A 319 -27.11 3.88 14.61
CA LYS A 319 -28.32 3.02 14.55
C LYS A 319 -28.04 1.51 14.71
N GLY A 320 -27.21 1.12 15.68
CA GLY A 320 -26.92 -0.30 15.96
C GLY A 320 -25.60 -0.81 15.40
N LYS A 321 -24.89 -0.01 14.59
CA LYS A 321 -23.72 -0.43 13.83
C LYS A 321 -22.52 0.46 14.09
N TYR A 322 -21.35 -0.16 14.20
CA TYR A 322 -20.06 0.50 14.16
C TYR A 322 -19.60 0.60 12.71
N HIS A 323 -19.25 1.80 12.28
CA HIS A 323 -18.61 2.04 10.99
C HIS A 323 -17.17 2.46 11.24
N ILE A 324 -16.28 1.97 10.39
CA ILE A 324 -14.87 2.38 10.36
C ILE A 324 -14.48 2.65 8.90
N PHE A 325 -13.67 3.67 8.69
CA PHE A 325 -13.10 4.01 7.40
C PHE A 325 -11.60 3.81 7.47
N TYR A 326 -10.92 3.81 6.33
CA TYR A 326 -9.47 3.68 6.29
C TYR A 326 -8.94 4.28 4.99
N GLN A 327 -7.74 4.87 5.03
CA GLN A 327 -7.07 5.23 3.78
C GLN A 327 -6.83 3.95 2.98
N HIS A 328 -7.09 3.99 1.69
CA HIS A 328 -7.02 2.83 0.80
C HIS A 328 -6.49 3.24 -0.57
N ASP A 329 -5.62 2.41 -1.15
CA ASP A 329 -5.22 2.52 -2.54
C ASP A 329 -5.82 1.35 -3.35
N PRO A 330 -6.75 1.62 -4.29
CA PRO A 330 -7.37 0.58 -5.09
C PRO A 330 -6.50 0.08 -6.26
N PHE A 331 -5.33 0.67 -6.51
CA PHE A 331 -4.45 0.32 -7.64
C PHE A 331 -3.38 -0.70 -7.27
N GLY A 332 -3.07 -0.90 -6.00
CA GLY A 332 -2.12 -1.94 -5.60
C GLY A 332 -1.69 -1.83 -4.15
N PRO A 333 -0.84 -2.75 -3.68
CA PRO A 333 -0.39 -2.80 -2.29
C PRO A 333 0.71 -1.76 -1.99
N TYR A 334 0.56 -0.53 -2.49
CA TYR A 334 1.48 0.59 -2.30
C TYR A 334 0.72 1.90 -2.01
N TRP A 335 1.43 2.90 -1.48
CA TRP A 335 0.88 4.24 -1.29
C TRP A 335 0.90 5.03 -2.61
N GLY A 336 -0.27 5.47 -3.07
CA GLY A 336 -0.41 6.28 -4.27
C GLY A 336 -1.60 7.24 -4.18
N GLN A 337 -2.74 6.86 -4.77
CA GLN A 337 -3.92 7.72 -4.86
C GLN A 337 -4.95 7.37 -3.81
N ILE A 338 -4.95 8.12 -2.72
CA ILE A 338 -5.71 7.78 -1.52
C ILE A 338 -7.21 7.98 -1.67
N HIS A 339 -7.93 6.90 -1.38
CA HIS A 339 -9.37 6.79 -1.20
C HIS A 339 -9.71 6.49 0.27
N TRP A 340 -10.99 6.52 0.64
CA TRP A 340 -11.46 5.97 1.92
C TRP A 340 -12.23 4.66 1.68
N GLY A 341 -11.67 3.55 2.14
CA GLY A 341 -12.42 2.31 2.29
C GLY A 341 -13.43 2.39 3.45
N HIS A 342 -14.36 1.44 3.51
CA HIS A 342 -15.44 1.44 4.49
C HIS A 342 -15.77 0.01 4.94
N ALA A 343 -15.91 -0.18 6.25
CA ALA A 343 -16.40 -1.42 6.83
C ALA A 343 -17.41 -1.15 7.94
N VAL A 344 -18.31 -2.11 8.14
CA VAL A 344 -19.36 -2.05 9.16
C VAL A 344 -19.37 -3.31 10.03
N SER A 345 -19.62 -3.15 11.33
CA SER A 345 -19.68 -4.23 12.30
C SER A 345 -20.78 -3.99 13.33
N THR A 346 -21.30 -5.04 13.94
CA THR A 346 -22.21 -4.95 15.10
C THR A 346 -21.51 -5.21 16.43
N ASP A 347 -20.24 -5.63 16.41
CA ASP A 347 -19.50 -6.08 17.60
C ASP A 347 -18.01 -5.69 17.61
N LEU A 348 -17.60 -4.77 16.73
CA LEU A 348 -16.22 -4.25 16.58
C LEU A 348 -15.17 -5.29 16.12
N VAL A 349 -15.56 -6.54 15.90
CA VAL A 349 -14.63 -7.61 15.50
C VAL A 349 -15.03 -8.23 14.16
N HIS A 350 -16.30 -8.54 13.92
CA HIS A 350 -16.77 -9.06 12.64
C HIS A 350 -17.12 -7.90 11.70
N TRP A 351 -16.20 -7.59 10.80
CA TRP A 351 -16.31 -6.48 9.84
C TRP A 351 -16.78 -6.95 8.48
N ARG A 352 -17.82 -6.32 7.94
CA ARG A 352 -18.27 -6.48 6.55
C ARG A 352 -17.80 -5.31 5.71
N ASP A 353 -17.17 -5.62 4.59
CA ASP A 353 -16.68 -4.65 3.61
C ASP A 353 -17.85 -3.94 2.90
N LEU A 354 -17.73 -2.63 2.71
CA LEU A 354 -18.66 -1.79 1.96
C LEU A 354 -17.93 -1.09 0.80
N PRO A 355 -18.67 -0.52 -0.18
CA PRO A 355 -18.05 0.25 -1.26
C PRO A 355 -17.17 1.38 -0.73
N ILE A 356 -16.17 1.78 -1.51
CA ILE A 356 -15.34 2.96 -1.22
C ILE A 356 -16.24 4.14 -0.86
N ALA A 357 -16.02 4.73 0.31
CA ALA A 357 -16.79 5.86 0.82
C ALA A 357 -16.41 7.15 0.09
N LEU A 358 -15.11 7.48 0.05
CA LEU A 358 -14.59 8.68 -0.61
C LEU A 358 -13.55 8.31 -1.66
N ALA A 359 -13.65 8.94 -2.83
CA ALA A 359 -12.73 8.77 -3.93
C ALA A 359 -12.40 10.14 -4.52
N PRO A 360 -11.17 10.40 -4.98
CA PRO A 360 -10.85 11.68 -5.61
C PRO A 360 -11.80 12.01 -6.77
N ALA A 361 -12.26 13.26 -6.80
CA ALA A 361 -13.25 13.74 -7.77
C ALA A 361 -12.92 15.17 -8.22
N ALA A 362 -13.15 15.46 -9.50
CA ALA A 362 -12.81 16.75 -10.12
C ALA A 362 -13.45 17.95 -9.39
N ASP A 363 -14.74 17.84 -9.10
CA ASP A 363 -15.54 18.88 -8.46
C ASP A 363 -15.63 18.66 -6.94
N SER A 364 -14.48 18.51 -6.29
CA SER A 364 -14.39 18.29 -4.83
C SER A 364 -13.20 19.04 -4.22
N VAL A 365 -13.14 19.02 -2.89
CA VAL A 365 -11.98 19.54 -2.13
C VAL A 365 -10.74 18.66 -2.21
N GLY A 366 -10.86 17.42 -2.72
CA GLY A 366 -9.78 16.43 -2.79
C GLY A 366 -9.64 15.77 -4.16
N PRO A 367 -9.42 16.53 -5.26
CA PRO A 367 -9.26 15.95 -6.59
C PRO A 367 -8.00 15.08 -6.74
N ASP A 368 -6.97 15.30 -5.91
CA ASP A 368 -5.69 14.58 -5.97
C ASP A 368 -5.53 13.54 -4.85
N GLY A 369 -6.41 13.53 -3.84
CA GLY A 369 -6.40 12.57 -2.76
C GLY A 369 -7.41 12.91 -1.65
N CYS A 370 -7.96 11.88 -1.00
CA CYS A 370 -8.78 12.03 0.21
C CYS A 370 -8.03 11.40 1.39
N TRP A 371 -7.22 12.18 2.10
CA TRP A 371 -6.47 11.70 3.27
C TRP A 371 -7.32 11.70 4.54
N SER A 372 -6.72 11.23 5.62
CA SER A 372 -7.36 10.94 6.89
C SER A 372 -8.15 12.10 7.51
N GLY A 373 -9.01 11.70 8.45
CA GLY A 373 -9.85 12.58 9.24
C GLY A 373 -10.74 11.79 10.19
N SER A 374 -11.94 12.30 10.46
CA SER A 374 -12.84 11.78 11.49
C SER A 374 -14.31 11.86 11.08
N ALA A 375 -15.18 11.30 11.91
CA ALA A 375 -16.63 11.35 11.72
C ALA A 375 -17.33 11.74 13.02
N TYR A 376 -18.54 12.27 12.88
CA TYR A 376 -19.46 12.46 14.00
C TYR A 376 -20.91 12.33 13.53
N VAL A 377 -21.83 12.08 14.46
CA VAL A 377 -23.27 12.00 14.17
C VAL A 377 -23.90 13.37 14.32
N ASP A 378 -24.51 13.87 13.25
CA ASP A 378 -25.17 15.17 13.20
C ASP A 378 -26.68 15.03 13.45
N GLY A 379 -27.00 14.65 14.69
CA GLY A 379 -28.38 14.37 15.12
C GLY A 379 -29.10 13.41 14.16
N ASP A 380 -30.33 13.77 13.76
CA ASP A 380 -31.12 12.96 12.84
C ASP A 380 -30.68 13.05 11.37
N ARG A 381 -29.77 13.99 11.02
CA ARG A 381 -29.18 14.06 9.66
C ARG A 381 -28.22 12.90 9.38
N GLY A 382 -27.84 12.16 10.42
CA GLY A 382 -26.95 11.01 10.32
C GLY A 382 -25.47 11.39 10.37
N PRO A 383 -24.57 10.44 10.11
CA PRO A 383 -23.14 10.69 10.22
C PRO A 383 -22.60 11.60 9.11
N VAL A 384 -21.61 12.41 9.47
CA VAL A 384 -20.83 13.28 8.57
C VAL A 384 -19.35 12.93 8.67
N LEU A 385 -18.64 12.98 7.55
CA LEU A 385 -17.19 12.74 7.49
C LEU A 385 -16.45 14.05 7.28
N PHE A 386 -15.40 14.26 8.06
CA PHE A 386 -14.41 15.30 7.85
C PHE A 386 -13.13 14.64 7.39
N PHE A 387 -12.56 15.11 6.29
CA PHE A 387 -11.37 14.51 5.68
C PHE A 387 -10.40 15.59 5.25
N THR A 388 -9.15 15.23 4.97
CA THR A 388 -8.19 16.15 4.35
C THR A 388 -8.22 15.96 2.84
N GLY A 389 -8.66 16.97 2.11
CA GLY A 389 -8.62 17.01 0.65
C GLY A 389 -7.26 17.50 0.14
N GLY A 390 -6.71 16.78 -0.84
CA GLY A 390 -5.53 17.18 -1.60
C GLY A 390 -5.90 17.83 -2.93
N ASP A 391 -5.37 19.04 -3.15
CA ASP A 391 -5.52 19.79 -4.39
C ASP A 391 -4.19 20.45 -4.80
N ASP A 392 -3.48 19.81 -5.72
CA ASP A 392 -2.15 20.23 -6.18
C ASP A 392 -2.20 21.51 -7.04
N ARG A 393 -3.39 22.05 -7.35
CA ARG A 393 -3.55 23.33 -8.06
C ARG A 393 -3.36 24.54 -7.13
N LEU A 394 -3.34 24.33 -5.82
CA LEU A 394 -3.27 25.39 -4.81
C LEU A 394 -1.83 25.64 -4.34
N ALA A 395 -1.58 26.82 -3.77
CA ALA A 395 -0.31 27.13 -3.13
C ALA A 395 -0.03 26.22 -1.92
N HIS A 396 -1.06 25.90 -1.14
CA HIS A 396 -1.03 24.92 -0.06
C HIS A 396 -2.10 23.87 -0.35
N ARG A 397 -1.67 22.64 -0.64
CA ARG A 397 -2.54 21.59 -1.20
C ARG A 397 -3.51 20.95 -0.21
N GLN A 398 -3.34 21.15 1.10
CA GLN A 398 -4.10 20.45 2.15
C GLN A 398 -5.19 21.35 2.73
N ARG A 399 -6.42 20.86 2.72
CA ARG A 399 -7.62 21.55 3.25
C ARG A 399 -8.57 20.54 3.86
N THR A 400 -9.44 20.95 4.79
CA THR A 400 -10.43 20.01 5.31
C THR A 400 -11.73 20.07 4.49
N GLY A 401 -12.25 18.91 4.14
CA GLY A 401 -13.51 18.71 3.43
C GLY A 401 -14.60 18.12 4.31
N LEU A 402 -15.83 18.11 3.79
CA LEU A 402 -16.99 17.48 4.40
C LEU A 402 -17.67 16.53 3.41
N ALA A 403 -18.05 15.34 3.86
CA ALA A 403 -18.94 14.45 3.13
C ALA A 403 -20.15 14.06 3.99
N VAL A 404 -21.32 13.98 3.36
CA VAL A 404 -22.57 13.61 4.02
C VAL A 404 -23.11 12.30 3.47
N SER A 405 -23.67 11.47 4.35
CA SER A 405 -24.29 10.22 3.93
C SER A 405 -25.60 10.47 3.17
N THR A 406 -25.99 9.51 2.35
CA THR A 406 -27.30 9.50 1.66
C THR A 406 -28.45 8.98 2.52
N TYR A 407 -28.16 8.58 3.77
CA TYR A 407 -29.10 8.05 4.75
C TYR A 407 -30.42 8.84 4.87
N PRO A 408 -30.44 10.19 4.91
CA PRO A 408 -31.70 10.93 4.99
C PRO A 408 -32.66 10.67 3.81
N ALA A 409 -32.13 10.22 2.67
CA ALA A 409 -32.91 9.96 1.46
C ALA A 409 -33.30 8.48 1.31
N ASP A 410 -32.45 7.54 1.70
CA ASP A 410 -32.67 6.10 1.47
C ASP A 410 -32.94 5.27 2.74
N GLY A 411 -32.63 5.81 3.93
CA GLY A 411 -32.76 5.11 5.22
C GLY A 411 -31.73 3.98 5.42
N ASP A 412 -30.72 3.84 4.58
CA ASP A 412 -29.75 2.74 4.65
C ASP A 412 -28.72 2.99 5.75
N THR A 413 -28.80 2.18 6.81
CA THR A 413 -27.90 2.27 7.97
C THR A 413 -26.53 1.62 7.71
N ASP A 414 -26.31 0.97 6.57
CA ASP A 414 -24.96 0.57 6.15
C ASP A 414 -24.14 1.78 5.65
N LEU A 415 -24.80 2.86 5.25
CA LEU A 415 -24.17 4.07 4.71
C LEU A 415 -23.28 3.80 3.48
N PRO A 416 -23.78 3.10 2.44
CA PRO A 416 -22.96 2.67 1.30
C PRO A 416 -22.60 3.80 0.33
N THR A 417 -23.15 5.00 0.50
CA THR A 417 -22.97 6.12 -0.44
C THR A 417 -22.86 7.45 0.28
N TRP A 418 -21.82 8.21 -0.11
CA TRP A 418 -21.45 9.50 0.46
C TRP A 418 -21.35 10.55 -0.63
N THR A 419 -21.77 11.78 -0.30
CA THR A 419 -21.63 12.94 -1.17
C THR A 419 -20.60 13.89 -0.59
N MET A 420 -19.45 14.02 -1.25
CA MET A 420 -18.46 15.05 -0.92
C MET A 420 -18.96 16.43 -1.32
N ARG A 421 -18.74 17.42 -0.45
CA ARG A 421 -18.97 18.82 -0.77
C ARG A 421 -17.81 19.38 -1.59
N SER A 422 -18.12 20.35 -2.45
CA SER A 422 -17.14 21.06 -3.28
C SER A 422 -16.34 22.11 -2.49
N GLU A 423 -16.93 22.64 -1.42
CA GLU A 423 -16.32 23.69 -0.60
C GLU A 423 -15.57 23.11 0.62
N PRO A 424 -14.38 23.65 0.94
CA PRO A 424 -13.67 23.28 2.17
C PRO A 424 -14.40 23.83 3.41
N VAL A 425 -14.24 23.15 4.54
CA VAL A 425 -14.78 23.60 5.83
C VAL A 425 -13.75 24.40 6.65
N THR A 426 -12.47 24.03 6.59
CA THR A 426 -11.35 24.82 7.12
C THR A 426 -10.09 24.74 6.25
N GLU A 427 -9.29 25.79 6.31
CA GLU A 427 -8.01 25.97 5.62
C GLU A 427 -7.02 26.65 6.59
N ALA A 428 -5.73 26.41 6.44
CA ALA A 428 -4.68 27.17 7.13
C ALA A 428 -4.14 28.27 6.19
N PRO A 429 -4.54 29.55 6.37
CA PRO A 429 -3.93 30.63 5.62
C PRO A 429 -2.47 30.81 6.04
N ALA A 430 -1.64 31.25 5.09
CA ALA A 430 -0.26 31.66 5.38
C ALA A 430 -0.25 32.72 6.50
N GLY A 431 0.62 32.53 7.49
CA GLY A 431 0.76 33.45 8.61
C GLY A 431 -0.25 33.27 9.75
N LEU A 432 -1.07 32.21 9.75
CA LEU A 432 -1.99 31.92 10.85
C LEU A 432 -1.21 31.79 12.18
N PRO A 433 -1.41 32.66 13.19
CA PRO A 433 -0.61 32.63 14.42
C PRO A 433 -0.84 31.35 15.24
N ALA A 434 0.23 30.66 15.64
CA ALA A 434 0.17 29.38 16.35
C ALA A 434 1.10 29.32 17.59
N GLY A 435 1.32 30.45 18.26
CA GLY A 435 2.17 30.54 19.45
C GLY A 435 3.47 31.29 19.15
N PRO A 436 4.67 30.66 19.27
CA PRO A 436 5.94 31.34 19.00
C PRO A 436 6.16 31.68 17.53
N GLY A 437 5.37 31.09 16.63
CA GLY A 437 5.41 31.32 15.18
C GLY A 437 4.03 31.14 14.57
N THR A 438 3.98 30.60 13.36
CA THR A 438 2.75 30.44 12.58
C THR A 438 2.48 28.96 12.27
N ALA A 439 1.23 28.60 12.03
CA ALA A 439 0.88 27.26 11.57
C ALA A 439 1.57 26.96 10.24
N TRP A 440 2.07 25.74 10.10
CA TRP A 440 2.73 25.28 8.89
C TRP A 440 1.66 24.97 7.83
N ALA A 441 1.38 25.93 6.94
CA ALA A 441 0.27 25.85 5.97
C ALA A 441 0.40 24.66 4.99
N GLU A 442 1.62 24.25 4.63
CA GLU A 442 1.87 23.06 3.81
C GLU A 442 1.54 21.74 4.53
N ASN A 443 1.46 21.76 5.86
CA ASN A 443 1.15 20.62 6.73
C ASN A 443 -0.09 20.94 7.58
N PHE A 444 -1.27 20.75 7.02
CA PHE A 444 -2.58 21.03 7.63
C PHE A 444 -3.56 19.91 7.32
N ARG A 445 -3.65 18.91 8.21
CA ARG A 445 -4.35 17.64 7.91
C ARG A 445 -4.95 16.96 9.14
N ASP A 446 -5.67 15.88 8.87
CA ASP A 446 -6.25 14.93 9.82
C ASP A 446 -7.25 15.57 10.79
N PRO A 447 -8.39 16.08 10.28
CA PRO A 447 -9.38 16.71 11.13
C PRO A 447 -9.99 15.72 12.14
N PHE A 448 -10.00 16.05 13.42
CA PHE A 448 -10.72 15.32 14.47
C PHE A 448 -11.88 16.15 15.02
N VAL A 449 -13.12 15.67 14.85
CA VAL A 449 -14.33 16.42 15.20
C VAL A 449 -15.18 15.77 16.28
N TRP A 450 -15.81 16.61 17.09
CA TRP A 450 -16.89 16.20 17.98
C TRP A 450 -17.84 17.36 18.25
N GLU A 451 -19.03 17.04 18.75
CA GLU A 451 -20.00 18.01 19.25
C GLU A 451 -20.14 17.85 20.76
N GLU A 452 -20.17 18.98 21.47
CA GLU A 452 -20.48 19.00 22.89
C GLU A 452 -21.12 20.34 23.29
N ASP A 453 -22.24 20.27 24.00
CA ASP A 453 -22.98 21.42 24.53
C ASP A 453 -23.44 22.45 23.46
N GLY A 454 -23.84 21.98 22.28
CA GLY A 454 -24.27 22.80 21.14
C GLY A 454 -23.11 23.50 20.41
N VAL A 455 -21.90 22.98 20.56
CA VAL A 455 -20.68 23.50 19.94
C VAL A 455 -19.95 22.35 19.25
N TRP A 456 -19.68 22.54 17.97
CA TRP A 456 -18.81 21.67 17.19
C TRP A 456 -17.36 22.10 17.37
N TYR A 457 -16.48 21.15 17.61
CA TYR A 457 -15.04 21.34 17.70
C TYR A 457 -14.36 20.57 16.57
N GLN A 458 -13.28 21.13 16.05
CA GLN A 458 -12.39 20.47 15.10
C GLN A 458 -10.95 20.70 15.52
N LEU A 459 -10.17 19.64 15.61
CA LEU A 459 -8.71 19.69 15.65
C LEU A 459 -8.19 19.49 14.23
N VAL A 460 -7.09 20.15 13.86
CA VAL A 460 -6.36 19.85 12.63
C VAL A 460 -4.86 19.80 12.96
N GLY A 461 -4.19 18.72 12.60
CA GLY A 461 -2.76 18.52 12.79
C GLY A 461 -1.93 19.50 11.96
N SER A 462 -0.88 20.06 12.57
CA SER A 462 0.05 20.97 11.91
C SER A 462 1.40 21.05 12.63
N GLY A 463 2.33 21.81 12.07
CA GLY A 463 3.56 22.26 12.73
C GLY A 463 3.51 23.76 13.04
N ILE A 464 4.47 24.22 13.83
CA ILE A 464 4.69 25.65 14.12
C ILE A 464 6.04 26.05 13.54
N VAL A 465 6.03 27.03 12.63
CA VAL A 465 7.21 27.46 11.87
C VAL A 465 7.28 28.98 11.72
N ASP A 466 8.50 29.47 11.44
CA ASP A 466 8.75 30.82 10.95
C ASP A 466 9.04 30.79 9.44
N TYR A 467 8.51 31.76 8.69
CA TYR A 467 8.68 31.88 7.24
C TYR A 467 9.58 33.05 6.84
N ASP A 468 10.28 32.87 5.71
CA ASP A 468 10.80 33.96 4.87
C ASP A 468 10.21 33.79 3.46
N GLY A 469 9.15 34.57 3.18
CA GLY A 469 8.31 34.34 2.01
C GLY A 469 7.61 32.98 2.09
N THR A 470 7.99 32.04 1.23
CA THR A 470 7.45 30.66 1.17
C THR A 470 8.38 29.63 1.80
N ARG A 471 9.53 30.04 2.35
CA ARG A 471 10.53 29.10 2.88
C ARG A 471 10.46 29.05 4.40
N VAL A 472 10.39 27.84 4.96
CA VAL A 472 10.55 27.63 6.40
C VAL A 472 11.99 27.97 6.81
N THR A 473 12.13 28.86 7.79
CA THR A 473 13.43 29.29 8.35
C THR A 473 13.71 28.69 9.72
N ARG A 474 12.65 28.36 10.47
CA ARG A 474 12.74 27.71 11.78
C ARG A 474 11.52 26.83 12.01
N LYS A 475 11.74 25.65 12.59
CA LYS A 475 10.69 24.75 13.09
C LYS A 475 10.69 24.79 14.62
N HIS A 476 9.53 24.99 15.22
CA HIS A 476 9.35 25.05 16.67
C HIS A 476 8.77 23.76 17.25
N GLY A 477 7.93 23.04 16.49
CA GLY A 477 7.33 21.76 16.89
C GLY A 477 5.93 21.55 16.35
N GLY A 478 5.38 20.36 16.58
CA GLY A 478 4.04 19.96 16.19
C GLY A 478 2.95 20.58 17.07
N THR A 479 1.73 20.66 16.53
CA THR A 479 0.56 21.20 17.22
C THR A 479 -0.74 20.62 16.64
N ALA A 480 -1.81 20.66 17.42
CA ALA A 480 -3.18 20.52 16.93
C ALA A 480 -3.87 21.89 16.96
N LEU A 481 -4.39 22.37 15.84
CA LEU A 481 -5.10 23.65 15.70
C LEU A 481 -6.58 23.46 16.03
N VAL A 482 -7.17 24.34 16.85
CA VAL A 482 -8.59 24.22 17.27
C VAL A 482 -9.48 25.18 16.51
N TYR A 483 -10.61 24.68 16.02
CA TYR A 483 -11.70 25.45 15.44
C TYR A 483 -13.02 25.12 16.12
N THR A 484 -13.95 26.09 16.15
CA THR A 484 -15.30 25.91 16.69
C THR A 484 -16.37 26.36 15.71
N ALA A 485 -17.51 25.67 15.67
CA ALA A 485 -18.68 26.02 14.86
C ALA A 485 -20.00 25.70 15.60
N ARG A 486 -21.14 26.09 15.00
CA ARG A 486 -22.48 25.76 15.49
C ARG A 486 -23.14 24.59 14.75
N ARG A 487 -22.54 24.17 13.64
CA ARG A 487 -22.98 23.08 12.77
C ARG A 487 -21.76 22.56 11.99
N PRO A 488 -21.76 21.33 11.48
CA PRO A 488 -20.59 20.75 10.83
C PRO A 488 -20.15 21.51 9.56
N GLU A 489 -21.07 22.14 8.85
CA GLU A 489 -20.78 22.95 7.66
C GLU A 489 -20.10 24.30 7.98
N GLY A 490 -19.94 24.65 9.26
CA GLY A 490 -19.37 25.93 9.68
C GLY A 490 -20.39 27.08 9.69
N PRO A 491 -19.94 28.35 9.63
CA PRO A 491 -18.54 28.75 9.52
C PRO A 491 -17.73 28.33 10.76
N TRP A 492 -16.48 27.93 10.52
CA TRP A 492 -15.54 27.52 11.55
C TRP A 492 -14.66 28.68 11.99
N THR A 493 -14.53 28.87 13.31
CA THR A 493 -13.74 29.95 13.92
C THR A 493 -12.48 29.40 14.58
N TYR A 494 -11.30 29.85 14.16
CA TYR A 494 -10.02 29.47 14.77
C TYR A 494 -9.90 29.95 16.22
N ARG A 495 -9.35 29.11 17.10
CA ARG A 495 -9.19 29.36 18.54
C ARG A 495 -7.73 29.29 19.03
N GLY A 496 -6.77 29.06 18.15
CA GLY A 496 -5.37 28.84 18.54
C GLY A 496 -4.98 27.35 18.59
N PRO A 497 -3.74 27.05 18.97
CA PRO A 497 -3.28 25.68 19.19
C PRO A 497 -3.92 25.08 20.46
N LEU A 498 -4.33 23.81 20.40
CA LEU A 498 -4.84 23.04 21.55
C LEU A 498 -3.73 22.82 22.58
N HIS A 499 -2.60 22.34 22.07
CA HIS A 499 -1.34 22.01 22.76
C HIS A 499 -0.23 21.93 21.70
N ARG A 500 1.05 21.96 22.13
CA ARG A 500 2.23 21.91 21.25
C ARG A 500 3.43 21.29 21.99
N ASN A 501 4.38 20.70 21.26
CA ASN A 501 5.73 20.44 21.77
C ASN A 501 6.70 21.58 21.43
N ASP A 502 7.84 21.60 22.12
CA ASP A 502 9.01 22.41 21.76
C ASP A 502 10.11 21.47 21.27
N LEU A 503 10.49 21.53 20.00
CA LEU A 503 11.52 20.65 19.42
C LEU A 503 12.87 20.76 20.11
N ALA A 504 13.18 21.90 20.74
CA ALA A 504 14.46 22.09 21.41
C ALA A 504 14.56 21.30 22.73
N THR A 505 13.44 21.06 23.40
CA THR A 505 13.40 20.35 24.69
C THR A 505 12.72 18.99 24.61
N GLN A 506 11.79 18.82 23.68
CA GLN A 506 10.93 17.64 23.47
C GLN A 506 10.80 17.33 21.97
N PRO A 507 11.86 16.78 21.34
CA PRO A 507 11.85 16.48 19.91
C PRO A 507 10.97 15.26 19.53
N GLY A 508 10.72 14.35 20.47
CA GLY A 508 10.01 13.07 20.22
C GLY A 508 8.67 13.21 19.48
N PRO A 509 7.75 14.10 19.91
CA PRO A 509 6.48 14.34 19.21
C PRO A 509 6.59 14.93 17.79
N GLY A 510 7.79 15.23 17.29
CA GLY A 510 8.02 15.60 15.90
C GLY A 510 7.81 17.06 15.55
N GLU A 511 8.01 17.36 14.26
CA GLU A 511 7.90 18.70 13.66
C GLU A 511 6.45 19.05 13.32
N VAL A 512 5.65 18.03 13.03
CA VAL A 512 4.22 18.11 12.70
C VAL A 512 3.51 17.00 13.47
N TRP A 513 2.31 17.27 13.97
CA TRP A 513 1.44 16.23 14.52
C TRP A 513 0.45 15.76 13.46
N GLU A 514 0.44 14.46 13.21
CA GLU A 514 -0.57 13.76 12.43
C GLU A 514 -1.61 13.15 13.38
N LEU A 515 -2.84 13.00 12.88
CA LEU A 515 -3.95 12.32 13.56
C LEU A 515 -4.14 12.75 15.03
N PRO A 516 -4.33 14.05 15.32
CA PRO A 516 -4.59 14.48 16.69
C PRO A 516 -5.95 13.97 17.17
N VAL A 517 -5.97 13.15 18.22
CA VAL A 517 -7.19 12.58 18.81
C VAL A 517 -7.35 13.06 20.23
N LEU A 518 -8.52 13.61 20.56
CA LEU A 518 -8.88 13.99 21.93
C LEU A 518 -10.13 13.23 22.38
N LEU A 519 -9.97 12.32 23.35
CA LEU A 519 -11.07 11.53 23.89
C LEU A 519 -11.21 11.74 25.39
N PRO A 520 -12.43 11.66 25.95
CA PRO A 520 -12.59 11.54 27.39
C PRO A 520 -11.87 10.27 27.88
N LEU A 521 -11.31 10.31 29.08
CA LEU A 521 -10.62 9.17 29.68
C LEU A 521 -11.43 8.66 30.87
N PRO A 522 -12.41 7.75 30.65
CA PRO A 522 -13.26 7.26 31.72
C PRO A 522 -12.46 6.42 32.72
N GLY A 523 -12.97 6.24 33.94
CA GLY A 523 -12.43 5.27 34.89
C GLY A 523 -12.72 3.84 34.43
N PRO A 524 -12.26 2.84 35.19
CA PRO A 524 -12.56 1.44 34.89
C PRO A 524 -14.09 1.28 34.78
N GLN A 525 -14.56 0.64 33.70
CA GLN A 525 -16.00 0.45 33.38
C GLN A 525 -16.75 1.70 32.87
N GLY A 526 -16.08 2.70 32.30
CA GLY A 526 -16.76 3.80 31.58
C GLY A 526 -17.20 4.99 32.45
N LYS A 527 -16.88 5.00 33.75
CA LYS A 527 -17.28 6.10 34.66
C LYS A 527 -16.60 7.41 34.26
N ARG A 528 -17.35 8.50 34.10
CA ARG A 528 -16.76 9.84 33.84
C ARG A 528 -15.78 10.28 34.93
N THR A 529 -14.64 10.84 34.52
CA THR A 529 -13.56 11.34 35.40
C THR A 529 -13.29 12.83 35.25
N GLY A 530 -13.72 13.44 34.14
CA GLY A 530 -13.33 14.80 33.73
C GLY A 530 -11.96 14.89 33.06
N LYS A 531 -11.20 13.79 33.02
CA LYS A 531 -9.91 13.70 32.31
C LYS A 531 -10.10 13.32 30.86
N HIS A 532 -9.10 13.65 30.07
CA HIS A 532 -9.01 13.38 28.64
C HIS A 532 -7.63 12.79 28.33
N ILE A 533 -7.57 12.03 27.24
CA ILE A 533 -6.33 11.62 26.59
C ILE A 533 -6.20 12.36 25.26
N LEU A 534 -5.05 12.99 25.04
CA LEU A 534 -4.65 13.57 23.75
C LEU A 534 -3.60 12.64 23.14
N LEU A 535 -3.83 12.14 21.92
CA LEU A 535 -2.88 11.30 21.19
C LEU A 535 -2.49 11.95 19.86
N ILE A 536 -1.26 11.68 19.41
CA ILE A 536 -0.72 12.12 18.11
C ILE A 536 0.21 11.06 17.51
N SER A 537 0.38 11.11 16.19
CA SER A 537 1.53 10.50 15.51
C SER A 537 2.54 11.58 15.09
N PRO A 538 3.84 11.37 15.32
CA PRO A 538 4.87 12.34 15.00
C PRO A 538 5.29 12.25 13.52
N TRP A 539 5.53 13.40 12.90
CA TRP A 539 6.02 13.50 11.51
C TRP A 539 7.21 14.45 11.39
N TRP A 540 8.12 14.13 10.46
CA TRP A 540 9.32 14.91 10.13
C TRP A 540 9.43 15.08 8.61
N GLU A 541 9.95 16.24 8.17
CA GLU A 541 10.15 16.53 6.74
C GLU A 541 11.26 15.68 6.10
N ALA A 542 12.31 15.39 6.86
CA ALA A 542 13.40 14.51 6.45
C ALA A 542 13.20 13.12 7.06
N PHE A 543 13.85 12.10 6.47
CA PHE A 543 13.89 10.76 7.05
C PHE A 543 14.36 10.83 8.51
N HIS A 544 13.59 10.24 9.41
CA HIS A 544 13.90 10.17 10.83
C HIS A 544 13.55 8.78 11.34
N PRO A 545 14.43 8.11 12.12
CA PRO A 545 14.16 6.76 12.61
C PRO A 545 12.89 6.63 13.45
N GLU A 546 12.48 7.69 14.15
CA GLU A 546 11.25 7.73 14.97
C GLU A 546 9.98 8.05 14.14
N ALA A 547 10.13 8.47 12.87
CA ALA A 547 9.01 8.78 12.01
C ALA A 547 8.12 7.56 11.80
N VAL A 548 6.82 7.76 12.00
CA VAL A 548 5.80 6.76 11.68
C VAL A 548 6.05 5.42 12.43
N LYS A 549 6.62 5.49 13.65
CA LYS A 549 6.82 4.33 14.55
C LYS A 549 6.08 4.44 15.87
N HIS A 550 5.96 5.66 16.41
CA HIS A 550 5.47 5.89 17.76
C HIS A 550 4.12 6.62 17.75
N THR A 551 3.32 6.35 18.77
CA THR A 551 2.15 7.15 19.13
C THR A 551 2.42 7.76 20.50
N TYR A 552 2.36 9.08 20.59
CA TYR A 552 2.54 9.80 21.85
C TYR A 552 1.22 10.22 22.43
N TYR A 553 1.13 10.26 23.76
CA TYR A 553 -0.05 10.74 24.47
C TYR A 553 0.27 11.59 25.70
N TRP A 554 -0.75 12.36 26.09
CA TRP A 554 -0.84 13.04 27.38
C TRP A 554 -2.18 12.75 28.05
N ILE A 555 -2.20 12.71 29.38
CA ILE A 555 -3.43 12.76 30.18
C ILE A 555 -3.60 14.18 30.72
N GLY A 556 -4.82 14.72 30.66
CA GLY A 556 -5.07 16.08 31.08
C GLY A 556 -6.54 16.46 31.08
N THR A 557 -6.81 17.76 31.00
CA THR A 557 -8.16 18.32 30.99
C THR A 557 -8.34 19.23 29.77
N PHE A 558 -9.46 19.08 29.06
CA PHE A 558 -9.85 20.02 28.02
C PHE A 558 -10.60 21.21 28.63
N ASP A 559 -9.98 22.39 28.62
CA ASP A 559 -10.64 23.64 28.96
C ASP A 559 -11.44 24.13 27.75
N LYS A 560 -12.75 23.88 27.75
CA LYS A 560 -13.69 24.29 26.70
C LYS A 560 -13.71 25.80 26.47
N ARG A 561 -13.57 26.60 27.53
CA ARG A 561 -13.66 28.07 27.45
C ARG A 561 -12.42 28.63 26.77
N ALA A 562 -11.24 28.12 27.13
CA ALA A 562 -9.99 28.51 26.51
C ALA A 562 -9.73 27.81 25.17
N CYS A 563 -10.43 26.69 24.90
CA CYS A 563 -10.11 25.76 23.82
C CYS A 563 -8.65 25.28 23.90
N ARG A 564 -8.22 24.85 25.09
CA ARG A 564 -6.85 24.39 25.37
C ARG A 564 -6.86 23.05 26.09
N PHE A 565 -5.84 22.25 25.85
CA PHE A 565 -5.57 21.06 26.64
C PHE A 565 -4.54 21.40 27.72
N VAL A 566 -4.89 21.13 28.98
CA VAL A 566 -4.03 21.33 30.14
C VAL A 566 -3.52 19.94 30.56
N PRO A 567 -2.27 19.58 30.24
CA PRO A 567 -1.74 18.27 30.57
C PRO A 567 -1.43 18.17 32.07
N ASP A 568 -1.58 16.96 32.63
CA ASP A 568 -1.21 16.66 34.01
C ASP A 568 0.31 16.47 34.18
N HIS A 569 1.03 16.28 33.08
CA HIS A 569 2.49 16.15 33.00
C HIS A 569 2.99 16.80 31.71
N GLU A 570 4.16 17.47 31.77
CA GLU A 570 4.71 18.20 30.64
C GLU A 570 5.22 17.28 29.52
N GLU A 571 5.91 16.20 29.88
CA GLU A 571 6.48 15.26 28.92
C GLU A 571 5.45 14.27 28.37
N PRO A 572 5.39 14.05 27.05
CA PRO A 572 4.57 13.00 26.46
C PRO A 572 5.02 11.61 26.91
N ARG A 573 4.13 10.64 26.79
CA ARG A 573 4.43 9.22 26.98
C ARG A 573 4.15 8.46 25.71
N GLU A 574 4.90 7.39 25.47
CA GLU A 574 4.62 6.46 24.37
C GLU A 574 3.44 5.55 24.74
N PHE A 575 2.53 5.36 23.79
CA PHE A 575 1.32 4.57 24.00
C PHE A 575 1.58 3.06 23.98
N ASP A 576 2.52 2.61 23.15
CA ASP A 576 2.80 1.20 22.87
C ASP A 576 4.31 0.93 22.98
N LEU A 577 4.69 -0.24 23.49
CA LEU A 577 6.09 -0.64 23.69
C LEU A 577 6.73 -1.24 22.43
N GLY A 578 5.94 -1.50 21.39
CA GLY A 578 6.38 -1.97 20.08
C GLY A 578 6.63 -0.83 19.09
N GLU A 579 6.71 -1.16 17.80
CA GLU A 579 6.96 -0.18 16.72
C GLU A 579 5.81 -0.07 15.70
N HIS A 580 4.66 -0.67 16.02
CA HIS A 580 3.57 -0.85 15.07
C HIS A 580 2.19 -0.45 15.60
N PHE A 581 2.10 0.33 16.69
CA PHE A 581 0.87 1.05 17.03
C PHE A 581 1.02 2.50 16.56
N THR A 582 0.58 2.77 15.35
CA THR A 582 0.65 4.11 14.75
C THR A 582 -0.69 4.55 14.21
N GLY A 583 -0.78 5.83 13.87
CA GLY A 583 -1.97 6.44 13.31
C GLY A 583 -3.22 6.29 14.21
N PRO A 584 -3.21 6.87 15.42
CA PRO A 584 -4.31 6.71 16.36
C PRO A 584 -5.60 7.30 15.81
N SER A 585 -6.70 6.58 15.96
CA SER A 585 -8.05 7.10 15.79
C SER A 585 -8.94 6.56 16.89
N GLY A 586 -10.08 7.18 17.15
CA GLY A 586 -10.99 6.65 18.16
C GLY A 586 -12.26 7.45 18.35
N PHE A 587 -13.14 6.90 19.17
CA PHE A 587 -14.44 7.48 19.48
C PHE A 587 -14.92 6.98 20.85
N VAL A 588 -16.04 7.56 21.28
CA VAL A 588 -16.77 7.09 22.47
C VAL A 588 -17.87 6.13 22.01
N THR A 589 -17.81 4.89 22.47
CA THR A 589 -18.82 3.86 22.22
C THR A 589 -20.14 4.20 22.93
N PRO A 590 -21.27 3.60 22.53
CA PRO A 590 -22.57 3.82 23.19
C PRO A 590 -22.60 3.47 24.69
N ASP A 591 -21.73 2.55 25.11
CA ASP A 591 -21.58 2.16 26.52
C ASP A 591 -20.60 3.06 27.31
N GLY A 592 -20.08 4.12 26.68
CA GLY A 592 -19.27 5.15 27.34
C GLY A 592 -17.78 4.84 27.45
N ARG A 593 -17.28 3.77 26.80
CA ARG A 593 -15.84 3.53 26.68
C ARG A 593 -15.24 4.45 25.62
N SER A 594 -13.98 4.82 25.83
CA SER A 594 -13.16 5.39 24.76
C SER A 594 -12.39 4.25 24.11
N VAL A 595 -12.66 4.01 22.83
CA VAL A 595 -12.03 2.95 22.04
C VAL A 595 -11.12 3.59 21.00
N LEU A 596 -9.88 3.10 20.95
CA LEU A 596 -8.86 3.50 20.00
C LEU A 596 -8.62 2.39 18.96
N PHE A 597 -8.28 2.82 17.76
CA PHE A 597 -7.82 2.03 16.64
C PHE A 597 -6.44 2.52 16.24
N SER A 598 -5.66 1.64 15.63
CA SER A 598 -4.34 1.94 15.07
C SER A 598 -4.14 1.15 13.79
N ILE A 599 -3.24 1.62 12.94
CA ILE A 599 -2.64 0.77 11.93
C ILE A 599 -1.45 0.03 12.51
N THR A 600 -1.31 -1.21 12.06
CA THR A 600 -0.12 -2.02 12.22
C THR A 600 0.64 -2.09 10.89
N GLN A 601 1.45 -1.07 10.63
CA GLN A 601 2.30 -0.99 9.45
C GLN A 601 3.26 -2.15 9.41
N ASP A 602 3.46 -2.76 8.25
CA ASP A 602 3.94 -4.13 8.19
C ASP A 602 5.46 -4.26 7.95
N ARG A 603 6.10 -3.13 7.59
CA ARG A 603 7.54 -2.97 7.31
C ARG A 603 8.12 -3.97 6.30
N ARG A 604 7.27 -4.67 5.54
CA ARG A 604 7.68 -5.47 4.40
C ARG A 604 8.24 -4.58 3.30
N THR A 605 9.10 -5.14 2.47
CA THR A 605 9.62 -4.43 1.29
C THR A 605 8.53 -4.30 0.24
N GLU A 606 8.68 -3.35 -0.68
CA GLU A 606 7.75 -3.17 -1.81
C GLU A 606 7.62 -4.46 -2.65
N GLN A 607 8.72 -5.22 -2.80
CA GLN A 607 8.69 -6.54 -3.45
C GLN A 607 7.79 -7.53 -2.71
N GLN A 608 7.90 -7.62 -1.39
CA GLN A 608 7.05 -8.48 -0.57
C GLN A 608 5.58 -8.01 -0.58
N HIS A 609 5.32 -6.70 -0.63
CA HIS A 609 3.98 -6.15 -0.85
C HIS A 609 3.42 -6.60 -2.20
N ALA A 610 4.17 -6.43 -3.28
CA ALA A 610 3.78 -6.87 -4.62
C ALA A 610 3.40 -8.35 -4.64
N GLN A 611 4.31 -9.21 -4.14
CA GLN A 611 4.16 -10.66 -4.06
C GLN A 611 3.00 -11.13 -3.18
N SER A 612 2.59 -10.32 -2.20
CA SER A 612 1.44 -10.63 -1.36
C SER A 612 0.12 -10.05 -1.86
N GLY A 613 0.16 -8.99 -2.66
CA GLY A 613 -1.02 -8.26 -3.16
C GLY A 613 -1.81 -7.50 -2.11
N TRP A 614 -1.30 -7.37 -0.88
CA TRP A 614 -1.88 -6.54 0.18
C TRP A 614 -0.80 -5.93 1.06
N ALA A 615 -1.11 -4.82 1.72
CA ALA A 615 -0.20 -4.17 2.65
C ALA A 615 -0.94 -3.62 3.86
N HIS A 616 -0.34 -3.85 5.03
CA HIS A 616 -0.79 -3.40 6.34
C HIS A 616 -2.15 -3.97 6.80
N ASN A 617 -2.51 -3.70 8.05
CA ASN A 617 -3.79 -4.03 8.67
C ASN A 617 -3.99 -3.14 9.91
N ALA A 618 -5.18 -3.14 10.49
CA ALA A 618 -5.46 -2.54 11.78
C ALA A 618 -4.95 -3.40 12.93
N GLY A 619 -4.57 -2.76 14.05
CA GLY A 619 -4.44 -3.44 15.34
C GLY A 619 -5.81 -3.83 15.91
N MET A 620 -5.83 -4.69 16.93
CA MET A 620 -7.02 -4.95 17.71
C MET A 620 -7.46 -3.65 18.41
N PRO A 621 -8.74 -3.24 18.32
CA PRO A 621 -9.18 -2.03 19.00
C PRO A 621 -8.96 -2.15 20.51
N VAL A 622 -8.55 -1.04 21.14
CA VAL A 622 -8.24 -1.01 22.58
C VAL A 622 -9.17 -0.05 23.32
N SER A 623 -9.63 -0.45 24.50
CA SER A 623 -10.33 0.41 25.44
C SER A 623 -9.32 1.08 26.37
N VAL A 624 -9.42 2.41 26.50
CA VAL A 624 -8.58 3.19 27.41
C VAL A 624 -9.34 3.68 28.64
N SER A 625 -8.66 3.72 29.79
CA SER A 625 -9.23 4.20 31.05
C SER A 625 -8.21 4.90 31.95
N LEU A 626 -8.69 5.74 32.87
CA LEU A 626 -7.90 6.34 33.92
C LEU A 626 -7.88 5.41 35.14
N ARG A 627 -6.70 4.90 35.48
CA ARG A 627 -6.51 4.04 36.65
C ARG A 627 -6.52 4.86 37.94
N ARG A 628 -6.69 4.18 39.08
CA ARG A 628 -6.77 4.82 40.41
C ARG A 628 -5.49 5.53 40.82
N ASP A 629 -4.36 5.11 40.29
CA ASP A 629 -3.03 5.71 40.49
C ASP A 629 -2.75 6.88 39.53
N GLY A 630 -3.73 7.26 38.70
CA GLY A 630 -3.59 8.34 37.72
C GLY A 630 -2.90 7.93 36.42
N THR A 631 -2.56 6.65 36.24
CA THR A 631 -1.93 6.15 35.02
C THR A 631 -2.96 5.70 33.98
N LEU A 632 -2.51 5.51 32.74
CA LEU A 632 -3.31 4.97 31.66
C LEU A 632 -3.55 3.47 31.88
N GLY A 633 -4.81 3.05 31.73
CA GLY A 633 -5.18 1.66 31.53
C GLY A 633 -5.46 1.40 30.06
N VAL A 634 -4.88 0.35 29.51
CA VAL A 634 -5.05 -0.10 28.13
C VAL A 634 -5.36 -1.59 28.13
N GLU A 635 -6.47 -1.96 27.48
CA GLU A 635 -6.90 -3.35 27.31
C GLU A 635 -7.51 -3.53 25.92
N PRO A 636 -7.35 -4.68 25.24
CA PRO A 636 -8.10 -4.96 24.02
C PRO A 636 -9.59 -4.95 24.33
N ILE A 637 -10.41 -4.60 23.33
CA ILE A 637 -11.87 -4.63 23.46
C ILE A 637 -12.37 -5.98 24.00
N ALA A 638 -13.37 -5.95 24.87
CA ALA A 638 -13.92 -7.15 25.50
C ALA A 638 -14.52 -8.10 24.45
N GLU A 639 -15.04 -7.55 23.36
CA GLU A 639 -15.64 -8.24 22.22
C GLU A 639 -14.68 -9.21 21.53
N ALA A 640 -13.36 -8.98 21.60
CA ALA A 640 -12.36 -9.91 21.09
C ALA A 640 -12.47 -11.31 21.74
N ALA A 641 -12.98 -11.40 22.97
CA ALA A 641 -13.22 -12.70 23.61
C ALA A 641 -14.33 -13.51 22.91
N GLY A 642 -15.22 -12.87 22.15
CA GLY A 642 -16.25 -13.54 21.34
C GLY A 642 -15.68 -14.37 20.19
N LEU A 643 -14.43 -14.10 19.79
CA LEU A 643 -13.71 -14.88 18.79
C LEU A 643 -13.07 -16.16 19.35
N ARG A 644 -13.05 -16.36 20.68
CA ARG A 644 -12.47 -17.56 21.29
C ARG A 644 -13.26 -18.81 20.87
N GLY A 645 -12.56 -19.76 20.27
CA GLY A 645 -13.03 -21.11 20.00
C GLY A 645 -12.60 -22.07 21.11
N GLU A 646 -12.02 -23.20 20.70
CA GLU A 646 -11.55 -24.25 21.61
C GLU A 646 -10.52 -23.74 22.62
N ARG A 647 -10.66 -24.10 23.89
CA ARG A 647 -9.62 -23.87 24.90
C ARG A 647 -8.60 -25.01 24.87
N LEU A 648 -7.43 -24.74 24.31
CA LEU A 648 -6.34 -25.69 24.12
C LEU A 648 -5.61 -26.03 25.42
N ALA A 649 -5.51 -25.07 26.35
CA ALA A 649 -4.87 -25.30 27.64
C ALA A 649 -5.55 -24.55 28.79
N ARG A 650 -5.51 -25.19 29.96
CA ARG A 650 -5.90 -24.59 31.25
C ARG A 650 -4.94 -25.06 32.34
N ILE A 651 -4.02 -24.21 32.73
CA ILE A 651 -2.95 -24.52 33.69
C ILE A 651 -3.06 -23.58 34.88
N ARG A 652 -2.92 -24.12 36.09
CA ARG A 652 -3.09 -23.36 37.34
C ARG A 652 -2.05 -23.77 38.38
N ARG A 653 -1.49 -22.77 39.08
CA ARG A 653 -0.65 -22.88 40.28
C ARG A 653 0.47 -23.93 40.20
N THR A 654 1.25 -23.93 39.13
CA THR A 654 2.28 -24.94 38.86
C THR A 654 3.67 -24.32 38.63
N SER A 655 4.71 -25.16 38.52
CA SER A 655 6.05 -24.73 38.10
C SER A 655 6.13 -24.54 36.57
N VAL A 656 7.16 -23.86 36.08
CA VAL A 656 7.36 -23.66 34.64
C VAL A 656 7.54 -25.00 33.91
N GLU A 657 8.22 -25.97 34.52
CA GLU A 657 8.47 -27.30 33.93
C GLU A 657 7.17 -28.09 33.74
N GLU A 658 6.30 -28.10 34.74
CA GLU A 658 5.00 -28.76 34.65
C GLU A 658 4.05 -28.00 33.71
N ALA A 659 4.14 -26.66 33.64
CA ALA A 659 3.41 -25.90 32.64
C ALA A 659 3.83 -26.32 31.21
N ASN A 660 5.13 -26.42 30.94
CA ASN A 660 5.64 -26.86 29.65
C ASN A 660 5.23 -28.29 29.28
N ARG A 661 5.20 -29.23 30.23
CA ARG A 661 4.68 -30.59 29.98
C ARG A 661 3.24 -30.57 29.47
N ARG A 662 2.42 -29.65 29.96
CA ARG A 662 1.02 -29.48 29.52
C ARG A 662 0.89 -28.69 28.22
N LEU A 663 1.86 -27.82 27.91
CA LEU A 663 1.91 -27.08 26.65
C LEU A 663 2.47 -27.90 25.48
N ALA A 664 3.12 -29.04 25.73
CA ALA A 664 3.78 -29.85 24.69
C ALA A 664 2.86 -30.27 23.52
N GLY A 665 1.54 -30.37 23.74
CA GLY A 665 0.54 -30.67 22.71
C GLY A 665 -0.22 -29.45 22.18
N VAL A 666 0.09 -28.23 22.64
CA VAL A 666 -0.58 -27.01 22.23
C VAL A 666 0.12 -26.44 21.00
N SER A 667 -0.65 -26.20 19.95
CA SER A 667 -0.17 -25.71 18.65
C SER A 667 -1.23 -24.79 18.04
N GLY A 668 -0.82 -23.66 17.46
CA GLY A 668 -1.69 -22.81 16.66
C GLY A 668 -1.05 -21.51 16.18
N ASP A 669 -1.61 -20.96 15.10
CA ASP A 669 -1.24 -19.67 14.50
C ASP A 669 -2.25 -18.55 14.83
N LEU A 670 -3.41 -18.91 15.39
CA LEU A 670 -4.48 -18.00 15.85
C LEU A 670 -4.79 -18.27 17.33
N LEU A 671 -4.23 -17.50 18.26
CA LEU A 671 -4.32 -17.76 19.70
C LEU A 671 -4.67 -16.51 20.52
N ASP A 672 -5.44 -16.71 21.60
CA ASP A 672 -5.53 -15.77 22.73
C ASP A 672 -4.93 -16.47 23.94
N ILE A 673 -3.84 -15.90 24.48
CA ILE A 673 -3.05 -16.47 25.56
C ILE A 673 -3.16 -15.56 26.76
N HIS A 674 -3.66 -16.06 27.88
CA HIS A 674 -3.72 -15.32 29.14
C HIS A 674 -2.82 -15.98 30.17
N ALA A 675 -1.84 -15.25 30.71
CA ALA A 675 -0.87 -15.74 31.67
C ALA A 675 -0.76 -14.82 32.89
N VAL A 676 -0.67 -15.43 34.08
CA VAL A 676 -0.33 -14.76 35.33
C VAL A 676 0.81 -15.51 35.99
N ILE A 677 1.97 -14.86 36.08
CA ILE A 677 3.23 -15.47 36.50
C ILE A 677 3.81 -14.69 37.67
N GLU A 678 4.23 -15.41 38.72
CA GLU A 678 5.00 -14.89 39.83
C GLU A 678 6.49 -15.20 39.56
N PRO A 679 7.35 -14.18 39.32
CA PRO A 679 8.75 -14.43 38.95
C PRO A 679 9.59 -15.07 40.05
N ARG A 680 9.24 -14.85 41.32
CA ARG A 680 10.04 -15.24 42.50
C ARG A 680 11.50 -14.80 42.38
N ASP A 681 12.45 -15.74 42.27
CA ASP A 681 13.88 -15.49 42.15
C ASP A 681 14.39 -15.61 40.70
N ALA A 682 13.52 -15.87 39.71
CA ALA A 682 13.91 -15.87 38.31
C ALA A 682 14.43 -14.50 37.85
N ARG A 683 15.53 -14.51 37.08
CA ARG A 683 16.07 -13.30 36.46
C ARG A 683 15.22 -12.84 35.29
N SER A 684 14.72 -13.78 34.51
CA SER A 684 13.79 -13.47 33.42
C SER A 684 12.72 -14.54 33.29
N ILE A 685 11.57 -14.12 32.79
CA ILE A 685 10.49 -15.01 32.35
C ILE A 685 10.29 -14.77 30.86
N THR A 686 10.28 -15.83 30.06
CA THR A 686 10.09 -15.75 28.61
C THR A 686 8.97 -16.68 28.15
N LEU A 687 8.00 -16.13 27.42
CA LEU A 687 7.02 -16.87 26.64
C LEU A 687 7.47 -16.86 25.17
N ALA A 688 7.88 -18.02 24.66
CA ALA A 688 8.10 -18.24 23.24
C ALA A 688 6.78 -18.60 22.55
N VAL A 689 6.48 -17.93 21.45
CA VAL A 689 5.34 -18.20 20.56
C VAL A 689 5.83 -18.38 19.13
N ARG A 690 4.99 -18.96 18.26
CA ARG A 690 5.37 -19.32 16.88
C ARG A 690 6.70 -20.08 16.85
N ALA A 691 6.85 -21.01 17.80
CA ALA A 691 8.12 -21.67 18.05
C ALA A 691 8.14 -23.06 17.41
N CYS A 692 9.15 -23.33 16.59
CA CYS A 692 9.51 -24.67 16.17
C CYS A 692 10.08 -25.48 17.34
N ALA A 693 9.93 -26.81 17.29
CA ALA A 693 10.44 -27.69 18.34
C ALA A 693 11.97 -27.60 18.50
N ASP A 694 12.69 -27.37 17.39
CA ASP A 694 14.14 -27.20 17.35
C ASP A 694 14.62 -25.78 17.73
N GLY A 695 13.69 -24.82 17.88
CA GLY A 695 13.99 -23.43 18.21
C GLY A 695 14.65 -22.61 17.10
N THR A 696 14.67 -23.12 15.86
CA THR A 696 15.23 -22.40 14.70
C THR A 696 14.41 -21.16 14.34
N GLU A 697 13.08 -21.24 14.46
CA GLU A 697 12.16 -20.12 14.32
C GLU A 697 11.29 -19.99 15.58
N GLN A 698 11.25 -18.80 16.18
CA GLN A 698 10.47 -18.46 17.38
C GLN A 698 10.42 -16.95 17.60
N THR A 699 9.36 -16.48 18.25
CA THR A 699 9.24 -15.09 18.76
C THR A 699 9.19 -15.11 20.28
N LEU A 700 9.99 -14.29 20.95
CA LEU A 700 10.14 -14.34 22.41
C LEU A 700 9.54 -13.10 23.07
N LEU A 701 8.63 -13.28 24.02
CA LEU A 701 8.12 -12.23 24.90
C LEU A 701 8.73 -12.40 26.28
N SER A 702 9.57 -11.45 26.71
CA SER A 702 10.38 -11.59 27.92
C SER A 702 10.15 -10.47 28.92
N TYR A 703 10.19 -10.80 30.20
CA TYR A 703 10.27 -9.84 31.30
C TYR A 703 11.58 -10.04 32.07
N ASP A 704 12.44 -9.03 32.13
CA ASP A 704 13.64 -9.01 32.97
C ASP A 704 13.31 -8.36 34.32
N THR A 705 13.54 -9.10 35.42
CA THR A 705 13.14 -8.67 36.76
C THR A 705 14.01 -7.57 37.36
N ALA A 706 15.27 -7.42 36.93
CA ALA A 706 16.12 -6.37 37.47
C ALA A 706 16.11 -5.10 36.64
N GLU A 707 15.96 -5.21 35.32
CA GLU A 707 15.77 -4.06 34.43
C GLU A 707 14.32 -3.54 34.48
N ARG A 708 13.39 -4.34 35.03
CA ARG A 708 11.94 -4.04 35.05
C ARG A 708 11.44 -3.76 33.64
N ARG A 709 11.88 -4.58 32.68
CA ARG A 709 11.66 -4.36 31.25
C ARG A 709 10.88 -5.53 30.66
N PHE A 710 9.82 -5.21 29.93
CA PHE A 710 9.12 -6.17 29.06
C PHE A 710 9.55 -5.94 27.61
N SER A 711 9.84 -7.01 26.87
CA SER A 711 10.30 -6.92 25.48
C SER A 711 9.76 -8.04 24.60
N ILE A 712 9.71 -7.76 23.30
CA ILE A 712 9.62 -8.75 22.23
C ILE A 712 10.98 -8.87 21.55
N ASP A 713 11.44 -10.10 21.30
CA ASP A 713 12.60 -10.41 20.48
C ASP A 713 12.15 -11.22 19.25
N ARG A 714 12.37 -10.61 18.08
CA ARG A 714 12.05 -11.16 16.75
C ARG A 714 13.28 -11.65 16.00
N GLY A 715 14.46 -11.73 16.63
CA GLY A 715 15.72 -12.12 16.00
C GLY A 715 15.68 -13.49 15.30
N ARG A 716 14.71 -14.34 15.68
CA ARG A 716 14.43 -15.63 15.04
C ARG A 716 12.96 -15.81 14.65
N SER A 717 12.20 -14.73 14.47
CA SER A 717 10.77 -14.85 14.12
C SER A 717 10.50 -15.22 12.66
N SER A 718 11.55 -15.19 11.81
CA SER A 718 11.49 -15.53 10.40
C SER A 718 12.83 -16.09 9.94
N LEU A 719 12.83 -17.15 9.12
CA LEU A 719 14.01 -17.54 8.36
C LEU A 719 14.19 -16.74 7.06
N ASP A 720 13.19 -15.98 6.63
CA ASP A 720 13.34 -15.09 5.48
C ASP A 720 14.32 -13.97 5.87
N PRO A 721 15.45 -13.80 5.15
CA PRO A 721 16.43 -12.77 5.46
C PRO A 721 15.89 -11.36 5.23
N ASP A 722 14.90 -11.18 4.34
CA ASP A 722 14.32 -9.88 3.99
C ASP A 722 13.28 -9.40 5.02
N VAL A 723 12.88 -10.25 5.95
CA VAL A 723 11.99 -9.85 7.04
C VAL A 723 12.78 -9.07 8.07
N ARG A 724 12.35 -7.83 8.35
CA ARG A 724 12.94 -7.02 9.41
C ARG A 724 12.71 -7.66 10.78
N LYS A 725 13.81 -7.80 11.52
CA LYS A 725 13.87 -8.39 12.86
C LYS A 725 14.40 -7.35 13.82
N GLY A 726 14.16 -7.54 15.12
CA GLY A 726 14.62 -6.61 16.14
C GLY A 726 14.04 -6.90 17.51
N VAL A 727 14.57 -6.21 18.51
CA VAL A 727 14.10 -6.27 19.89
C VAL A 727 13.45 -4.94 20.24
N HIS A 728 12.21 -4.97 20.71
CA HIS A 728 11.46 -3.79 21.16
C HIS A 728 10.91 -4.02 22.56
N GLY A 729 10.65 -2.95 23.31
CA GLY A 729 10.14 -3.06 24.66
C GLY A 729 10.42 -1.82 25.50
N GLY A 730 9.94 -1.84 26.74
CA GLY A 730 10.13 -0.73 27.66
C GLY A 730 9.89 -1.13 29.11
N THR A 731 9.97 -0.14 30.00
CA THR A 731 9.82 -0.34 31.44
C THR A 731 8.39 -0.71 31.79
N VAL A 732 8.22 -1.80 32.55
CA VAL A 732 6.94 -2.28 33.03
C VAL A 732 7.04 -2.68 34.50
N GLU A 733 6.12 -2.17 35.30
CA GLU A 733 6.00 -2.56 36.70
C GLU A 733 5.16 -3.81 36.88
N LEU A 734 5.56 -4.69 37.81
CA LEU A 734 4.75 -5.84 38.21
C LEU A 734 3.53 -5.40 39.02
N ASP A 735 2.36 -5.95 38.70
CA ASP A 735 1.14 -5.68 39.45
C ASP A 735 1.02 -6.62 40.66
N GLY A 736 1.37 -6.11 41.84
CA GLY A 736 1.38 -6.89 43.08
C GLY A 736 2.39 -8.05 43.04
N GLY A 737 3.56 -7.82 42.44
CA GLY A 737 4.63 -8.79 42.28
C GLY A 737 4.38 -9.85 41.20
N LYS A 738 3.38 -9.65 40.33
CA LYS A 738 2.99 -10.60 39.28
C LYS A 738 3.05 -9.95 37.91
N LEU A 739 3.46 -10.73 36.93
CA LEU A 739 3.34 -10.42 35.50
C LEU A 739 2.01 -10.98 35.00
N ARG A 740 1.09 -10.12 34.58
CA ARG A 740 -0.14 -10.49 33.88
C ARG A 740 0.04 -10.13 32.41
N LEU A 741 -0.22 -11.10 31.55
CA LEU A 741 -0.04 -10.98 30.11
C LEU A 741 -1.29 -11.50 29.42
N ARG A 742 -1.81 -10.73 28.46
CA ARG A 742 -2.71 -11.23 27.43
C ARG A 742 -2.03 -11.08 26.08
N VAL A 743 -1.86 -12.16 25.33
CA VAL A 743 -1.27 -12.15 23.98
C VAL A 743 -2.34 -12.52 22.96
N LEU A 744 -2.58 -11.66 21.99
CA LEU A 744 -3.36 -11.97 20.79
C LEU A 744 -2.36 -12.28 19.66
N LEU A 745 -2.38 -13.51 19.20
CA LEU A 745 -1.51 -14.01 18.13
C LEU A 745 -2.35 -14.33 16.90
N ASP A 746 -2.03 -13.67 15.79
CA ASP A 746 -2.56 -13.96 14.46
C ASP A 746 -1.39 -14.39 13.55
N ARG A 747 -1.68 -14.66 12.27
CA ARG A 747 -0.71 -15.17 11.31
C ARG A 747 0.54 -14.31 11.13
N SER A 748 0.37 -13.00 11.06
CA SER A 748 1.50 -12.06 11.04
C SER A 748 1.41 -10.94 12.07
N MET A 749 0.49 -11.08 13.04
CA MET A 749 0.29 -10.10 14.12
C MET A 749 0.57 -10.74 15.47
N LEU A 750 1.19 -9.95 16.35
CA LEU A 750 1.31 -10.26 17.76
C LEU A 750 1.05 -8.98 18.55
N GLU A 751 0.04 -9.02 19.42
CA GLU A 751 -0.24 -7.96 20.40
C GLU A 751 -0.15 -8.52 21.81
N ALA A 752 0.59 -7.84 22.69
CA ALA A 752 0.74 -8.20 24.10
C ALA A 752 0.28 -7.05 25.00
N TYR A 753 -0.64 -7.35 25.91
CA TYR A 753 -1.15 -6.40 26.91
C TYR A 753 -0.69 -6.83 28.29
N VAL A 754 0.02 -5.93 28.97
CA VAL A 754 0.76 -6.23 30.19
C VAL A 754 0.19 -5.45 31.36
N ASN A 755 -0.24 -6.17 32.41
CA ASN A 755 -0.80 -5.64 33.66
C ASN A 755 -1.96 -4.63 33.50
N GLY A 756 -2.59 -4.60 32.32
CA GLY A 756 -3.61 -3.62 31.94
C GLY A 756 -3.11 -2.17 31.93
N THR A 757 -1.81 -1.97 31.72
CA THR A 757 -1.16 -0.64 31.70
C THR A 757 -0.42 -0.34 30.41
N HIS A 758 0.08 -1.36 29.71
CA HIS A 758 0.86 -1.20 28.48
C HIS A 758 0.38 -2.16 27.41
N SER A 759 0.44 -1.73 26.16
CA SER A 759 0.37 -2.59 24.97
C SER A 759 1.74 -2.71 24.32
N LEU A 760 1.93 -3.78 23.56
CA LEU A 760 3.06 -4.01 22.66
C LEU A 760 2.51 -4.62 21.38
N THR A 761 2.64 -3.90 20.27
CA THR A 761 2.12 -4.29 18.95
C THR A 761 3.27 -4.62 18.01
N SER A 762 3.24 -5.81 17.41
CA SER A 762 4.31 -6.28 16.54
C SER A 762 3.86 -7.12 15.36
N ARG A 763 4.69 -7.10 14.30
CA ARG A 763 4.57 -8.01 13.16
C ARG A 763 5.61 -9.13 13.22
N VAL A 764 5.19 -10.31 12.79
CA VAL A 764 6.03 -11.51 12.65
C VAL A 764 5.70 -12.21 11.34
N TYR A 765 6.69 -12.80 10.67
CA TYR A 765 6.49 -13.49 9.39
C TYR A 765 7.19 -14.85 9.39
N PRO A 766 6.73 -15.81 10.20
CA PRO A 766 7.34 -17.13 10.22
C PRO A 766 7.24 -17.79 8.85
N THR A 767 8.28 -18.49 8.45
CA THR A 767 8.32 -19.19 7.18
C THR A 767 7.92 -20.65 7.35
N ARG A 768 8.23 -21.27 8.49
CA ARG A 768 7.99 -22.70 8.70
C ARG A 768 6.55 -23.01 9.08
N GLU A 769 6.03 -24.12 8.54
CA GLU A 769 4.68 -24.58 8.86
C GLU A 769 4.56 -25.03 10.33
N ASP A 770 5.61 -25.61 10.90
CA ASP A 770 5.63 -26.12 12.27
C ASP A 770 5.98 -25.05 13.33
N ALA A 771 6.12 -23.77 12.92
CA ALA A 771 6.31 -22.62 13.82
C ALA A 771 5.00 -22.23 14.52
N THR A 772 4.42 -23.16 15.29
CA THR A 772 3.10 -23.03 15.93
C THR A 772 3.10 -23.33 17.43
N GLY A 773 4.25 -23.72 17.98
CA GLY A 773 4.39 -24.12 19.38
C GLY A 773 4.46 -22.96 20.38
N LEU A 774 4.27 -23.31 21.65
CA LEU A 774 4.39 -22.42 22.81
C LEU A 774 5.35 -23.01 23.84
N ARG A 775 6.20 -22.17 24.45
CA ARG A 775 7.09 -22.60 25.54
C ARG A 775 7.33 -21.48 26.54
N LEU A 776 7.31 -21.80 27.83
CA LEU A 776 7.65 -20.88 28.90
C LEU A 776 9.05 -21.20 29.45
N THR A 777 9.85 -20.19 29.77
CA THR A 777 11.16 -20.37 30.40
C THR A 777 11.31 -19.40 31.56
N ALA A 778 11.94 -19.86 32.65
CA ALA A 778 12.44 -19.02 33.72
C ALA A 778 13.96 -19.20 33.76
N ASP A 779 14.71 -18.11 33.56
CA ASP A 779 16.18 -18.15 33.57
C ASP A 779 16.73 -17.75 34.94
N ARG A 780 17.85 -18.37 35.33
CA ARG A 780 18.61 -18.12 36.57
C ARG A 780 17.76 -18.01 37.84
N GLY A 781 16.77 -18.89 38.00
CA GLY A 781 15.90 -18.98 39.17
C GLY A 781 14.60 -19.73 38.85
N ALA A 782 13.65 -19.76 39.78
CA ALA A 782 12.38 -20.45 39.60
C ALA A 782 11.21 -19.46 39.52
N ALA A 783 10.32 -19.60 38.55
CA ALA A 783 9.05 -18.86 38.51
C ALA A 783 7.86 -19.78 38.79
N ARG A 784 6.71 -19.20 39.17
CA ARG A 784 5.46 -19.93 39.37
C ARG A 784 4.38 -19.43 38.43
N VAL A 785 3.81 -20.35 37.65
CA VAL A 785 2.64 -20.09 36.81
C VAL A 785 1.40 -20.16 37.68
N LEU A 786 0.77 -19.03 37.96
CA LEU A 786 -0.47 -18.97 38.74
C LEU A 786 -1.67 -19.33 37.85
N GLU A 787 -1.68 -18.79 36.63
CA GLU A 787 -2.69 -19.04 35.60
C GLU A 787 -2.03 -19.01 34.22
N LEU A 788 -2.40 -19.96 33.36
CA LEU A 788 -2.14 -19.92 31.92
C LEU A 788 -3.33 -20.57 31.21
N ASP A 789 -4.02 -19.80 30.38
CA ASP A 789 -5.06 -20.26 29.47
C ASP A 789 -4.66 -19.96 28.04
N VAL A 790 -4.95 -20.91 27.15
CA VAL A 790 -4.72 -20.74 25.72
C VAL A 790 -6.02 -21.12 25.01
N TRP A 791 -6.55 -20.21 24.21
CA TRP A 791 -7.67 -20.45 23.31
C TRP A 791 -7.21 -20.39 21.87
N ARG A 792 -7.71 -21.30 21.05
CA ARG A 792 -7.75 -21.12 19.60
C ARG A 792 -8.72 -19.98 19.29
N MET A 793 -8.32 -19.06 18.43
CA MET A 793 -9.19 -18.00 17.94
C MET A 793 -9.86 -18.43 16.63
N ASN A 794 -11.14 -18.13 16.49
CA ASN A 794 -11.85 -18.17 15.22
C ASN A 794 -11.48 -16.93 14.40
N GLY A 795 -11.53 -17.04 13.06
CA GLY A 795 -11.41 -15.87 12.20
C GLY A 795 -12.61 -14.93 12.36
N ALA A 796 -12.37 -13.63 12.17
CA ALA A 796 -13.41 -12.60 12.18
C ALA A 796 -14.12 -12.45 10.82
N TYR A 797 -13.78 -13.31 9.86
CA TYR A 797 -14.34 -13.34 8.52
C TYR A 797 -15.19 -14.60 8.31
N ASP A 798 -16.17 -14.51 7.42
CA ASP A 798 -17.19 -15.55 7.21
C ASP A 798 -16.62 -16.93 6.82
N THR A 799 -15.44 -16.95 6.20
CA THR A 799 -14.80 -18.18 5.70
C THR A 799 -13.47 -18.41 6.43
N PRO A 800 -13.35 -19.50 7.21
CA PRO A 800 -12.06 -19.93 7.73
C PRO A 800 -11.13 -20.32 6.58
N VAL A 801 -9.95 -19.71 6.54
CA VAL A 801 -8.91 -20.02 5.56
C VAL A 801 -7.83 -20.84 6.25
N ALA A 802 -7.37 -21.95 5.68
CA ALA A 802 -6.16 -22.64 6.17
C ALA A 802 -4.92 -21.97 5.55
N PRO A 803 -3.84 -21.70 6.31
CA PRO A 803 -2.60 -21.21 5.72
C PRO A 803 -1.97 -22.31 4.87
N ALA A 804 -1.32 -21.94 3.77
CA ALA A 804 -0.56 -22.89 2.98
C ALA A 804 0.74 -23.29 3.70
N ALA A 805 1.05 -24.59 3.62
CA ALA A 805 2.34 -25.15 3.96
C ALA A 805 3.39 -24.71 2.94
N TYR A 806 4.54 -24.22 3.42
CA TYR A 806 5.72 -24.04 2.57
C TYR A 806 6.92 -23.89 3.49
N ASP A 807 7.70 -24.94 3.54
CA ASP A 807 9.07 -24.87 4.02
C ASP A 807 9.96 -24.64 2.79
N PRO A 808 10.69 -23.51 2.71
CA PRO A 808 11.70 -23.39 1.66
C PRO A 808 12.65 -24.59 1.79
N PRO A 809 12.93 -25.32 0.70
CA PRO A 809 13.93 -26.39 0.73
C PRO A 809 15.22 -25.80 1.30
N ARG A 810 15.78 -26.49 2.28
CA ARG A 810 17.05 -26.09 2.90
C ARG A 810 18.04 -27.18 2.61
N PRO A 811 19.02 -26.94 1.73
CA PRO A 811 20.06 -27.91 1.53
C PRO A 811 20.85 -28.09 2.83
N ALA A 812 20.78 -29.28 3.41
CA ALA A 812 21.72 -29.69 4.45
C ALA A 812 23.10 -29.91 3.82
N ASP A 813 24.16 -29.69 4.60
CA ASP A 813 25.55 -29.99 4.21
C ASP A 813 26.12 -29.16 3.04
N VAL A 814 25.75 -27.88 2.94
CA VAL A 814 26.40 -26.89 2.06
C VAL A 814 27.20 -25.86 2.84
N ASP A 815 28.20 -25.28 2.20
CA ASP A 815 28.90 -24.07 2.64
C ASP A 815 28.38 -22.84 1.88
N ALA A 816 28.87 -21.65 2.20
CA ALA A 816 28.57 -20.41 1.49
C ALA A 816 29.76 -19.95 0.63
N LEU A 817 29.50 -19.01 -0.28
CA LEU A 817 30.59 -18.27 -0.94
C LEU A 817 31.39 -17.49 0.11
N PRO A 818 32.74 -17.43 0.03
CA PRO A 818 33.54 -16.59 0.91
C PRO A 818 33.12 -15.12 0.79
N ASN A 819 32.84 -14.48 1.94
CA ASN A 819 32.44 -13.06 2.01
C ASN A 819 31.30 -12.70 1.04
N HIS A 820 30.26 -13.54 1.04
CA HIS A 820 29.15 -13.41 0.12
C HIS A 820 28.26 -12.18 0.36
N ASP A 821 28.28 -11.67 1.59
CA ASP A 821 27.52 -10.52 2.11
C ASP A 821 28.42 -9.30 2.40
N PHE A 822 29.71 -9.35 2.00
CA PHE A 822 30.67 -8.27 2.24
C PHE A 822 30.92 -7.92 3.73
N ALA A 823 30.56 -8.82 4.66
CA ALA A 823 30.69 -8.62 6.10
C ALA A 823 32.11 -8.31 6.60
N THR A 824 33.16 -8.61 5.81
CA THR A 824 34.55 -8.24 6.13
C THR A 824 34.83 -6.75 5.97
N GLY A 825 33.92 -5.99 5.36
CA GLY A 825 34.11 -4.57 5.05
C GLY A 825 35.05 -4.31 3.87
N ASP A 826 35.35 -5.35 3.08
CA ASP A 826 36.25 -5.29 1.93
C ASP A 826 35.84 -6.33 0.85
N LEU A 827 36.59 -6.41 -0.24
CA LEU A 827 36.35 -7.35 -1.34
C LEU A 827 37.05 -8.71 -1.16
N THR A 828 37.41 -9.10 0.06
CA THR A 828 38.00 -10.43 0.33
C THR A 828 37.14 -11.52 -0.30
N GLY A 829 37.74 -12.50 -0.98
CA GLY A 829 36.99 -13.57 -1.67
C GLY A 829 36.45 -13.20 -3.07
N TRP A 830 36.54 -11.92 -3.45
CA TRP A 830 36.20 -11.39 -4.76
C TRP A 830 37.46 -10.87 -5.49
N THR A 831 37.42 -10.86 -6.81
CA THR A 831 38.52 -10.42 -7.69
C THR A 831 37.99 -9.36 -8.64
N VAL A 832 38.62 -8.18 -8.64
CA VAL A 832 38.39 -7.16 -9.67
C VAL A 832 39.03 -7.65 -10.96
N VAL A 833 38.20 -8.05 -11.92
CA VAL A 833 38.63 -8.60 -13.22
C VAL A 833 39.07 -7.48 -14.17
N SER A 834 38.37 -6.34 -14.13
CA SER A 834 38.69 -5.18 -14.94
C SER A 834 38.06 -3.89 -14.38
N GLY A 835 38.54 -2.76 -14.87
CA GLY A 835 37.97 -1.44 -14.59
C GLY A 835 38.36 -0.87 -13.22
N THR A 836 37.64 0.18 -12.81
CA THR A 836 37.94 0.96 -11.59
C THR A 836 36.73 1.17 -10.70
N THR A 837 35.55 0.65 -11.06
CA THR A 837 34.31 0.87 -10.29
C THR A 837 34.30 0.13 -8.95
N PHE A 838 34.94 -1.04 -8.85
CA PHE A 838 34.91 -1.87 -7.64
C PHE A 838 36.24 -1.83 -6.88
N SER A 839 36.17 -1.47 -5.61
CA SER A 839 37.26 -1.49 -4.63
C SER A 839 36.69 -1.68 -3.21
N ASP A 840 37.56 -1.88 -2.22
CA ASP A 840 37.14 -1.96 -0.81
C ASP A 840 36.39 -0.69 -0.36
N ALA A 841 36.69 0.46 -0.96
CA ALA A 841 35.98 1.71 -0.67
C ALA A 841 34.48 1.65 -1.07
N ASN A 842 34.08 0.75 -1.96
CA ASN A 842 32.69 0.58 -2.37
C ASN A 842 31.89 -0.29 -1.39
N VAL A 843 32.53 -0.98 -0.45
CA VAL A 843 31.85 -1.70 0.63
C VAL A 843 31.54 -0.71 1.75
N THR A 844 30.26 -0.55 2.09
CA THR A 844 29.79 0.46 3.03
C THR A 844 28.75 -0.08 4.00
N THR A 845 28.58 0.59 5.14
CA THR A 845 27.54 0.31 6.16
C THR A 845 26.46 1.39 6.19
N ARG A 846 26.43 2.26 5.17
CA ARG A 846 25.41 3.31 5.08
C ARG A 846 24.03 2.67 5.02
N THR A 847 23.12 3.16 5.84
CA THR A 847 21.73 2.67 5.81
C THR A 847 20.90 3.40 4.78
N ASP A 848 21.37 4.56 4.28
CA ASP A 848 20.73 5.39 3.28
C ASP A 848 21.73 5.97 2.26
N TRP A 849 21.24 6.23 1.05
CA TRP A 849 22.05 6.81 -0.04
C TRP A 849 22.16 8.34 0.02
N GLY A 850 21.61 9.01 1.04
CA GLY A 850 21.81 10.45 1.29
C GLY A 850 20.82 11.42 0.62
N TRP A 851 20.00 10.98 -0.34
CA TRP A 851 19.05 11.86 -1.04
C TRP A 851 17.67 11.26 -1.34
N GLY A 852 17.30 10.11 -0.75
CA GLY A 852 16.00 9.54 -1.09
C GLY A 852 15.53 8.29 -0.35
N GLY A 853 16.24 7.77 0.66
CA GLY A 853 15.75 6.66 1.45
C GLY A 853 16.79 5.60 1.81
N PRO A 854 16.37 4.56 2.53
CA PRO A 854 17.23 3.48 3.00
C PRO A 854 17.46 2.38 1.96
N PHE A 855 18.67 1.82 1.91
CA PHE A 855 19.05 0.74 0.97
C PHE A 855 18.28 -0.56 1.16
N TYR A 856 17.95 -0.91 2.41
CA TYR A 856 17.47 -2.26 2.80
C TYR A 856 18.45 -3.37 2.41
N GLN A 857 19.72 -3.11 2.67
CA GLN A 857 20.76 -4.14 2.66
C GLN A 857 20.46 -5.25 3.68
N ALA A 858 21.11 -6.39 3.51
CA ALA A 858 20.99 -7.48 4.45
C ALA A 858 21.59 -7.09 5.82
N GLN A 859 20.96 -7.61 6.87
CA GLN A 859 21.52 -7.59 8.22
C GLN A 859 21.39 -9.00 8.78
N THR A 860 22.53 -9.63 9.02
CA THR A 860 22.59 -11.00 9.52
C THR A 860 23.02 -10.99 10.99
N GLN A 861 23.00 -12.16 11.63
CA GLN A 861 23.56 -12.27 12.99
C GLN A 861 25.07 -12.06 13.00
N ASP A 862 25.74 -12.42 11.90
CA ASP A 862 27.19 -12.31 11.74
C ASP A 862 27.61 -10.92 11.25
N ASP A 863 26.75 -10.25 10.47
CA ASP A 863 26.91 -8.84 10.09
C ASP A 863 25.71 -7.98 10.50
N THR A 864 25.75 -7.55 11.76
CA THR A 864 24.78 -6.61 12.32
C THR A 864 24.98 -5.16 11.84
N SER A 865 26.11 -4.85 11.21
CA SER A 865 26.40 -3.50 10.68
C SER A 865 25.78 -3.30 9.30
N GLY A 866 25.50 -4.40 8.58
CA GLY A 866 24.89 -4.40 7.26
C GLY A 866 25.83 -3.78 6.23
N HIS A 867 26.98 -4.41 6.02
CA HIS A 867 27.87 -4.10 4.92
C HIS A 867 27.22 -4.48 3.61
N HIS A 868 27.50 -3.72 2.56
CA HIS A 868 27.01 -4.01 1.22
C HIS A 868 27.86 -3.31 0.16
N LEU A 869 27.83 -3.80 -1.08
CA LEU A 869 28.57 -3.22 -2.20
C LEU A 869 27.74 -2.11 -2.88
N TRP A 870 28.12 -0.86 -2.65
CA TRP A 870 27.54 0.32 -3.29
C TRP A 870 28.37 0.76 -4.49
N GLY A 871 27.95 0.33 -5.69
CA GLY A 871 28.65 0.59 -6.95
C GLY A 871 28.75 2.08 -7.28
N PHE A 872 27.75 2.89 -6.87
CA PHE A 872 27.80 4.33 -7.12
C PHE A 872 28.87 5.06 -6.30
N ASN A 873 29.27 4.58 -5.10
CA ASN A 873 29.94 5.37 -4.06
C ASN A 873 30.68 6.62 -4.61
N PRO A 874 30.20 7.86 -4.33
CA PRO A 874 30.69 9.06 -4.99
C PRO A 874 32.17 9.33 -4.69
N ASP A 875 32.67 8.82 -3.57
CA ASP A 875 34.07 8.96 -3.17
C ASP A 875 34.99 7.93 -3.87
N ALA A 876 34.42 6.96 -4.58
CA ALA A 876 35.10 5.83 -5.21
C ALA A 876 34.81 5.68 -6.72
N GLY A 877 34.39 6.75 -7.40
CA GLY A 877 34.30 6.80 -8.86
C GLY A 877 32.95 7.24 -9.42
N GLY A 878 31.87 7.09 -8.67
CA GLY A 878 30.55 7.53 -9.15
C GLY A 878 30.02 6.68 -10.31
N ASP A 879 28.94 7.21 -10.89
CA ASP A 879 28.29 6.77 -12.13
C ASP A 879 29.18 6.74 -13.40
N GLU A 880 30.43 7.20 -13.33
CA GLU A 880 31.34 7.25 -14.48
C GLU A 880 32.34 6.07 -14.49
N ALA A 881 32.50 5.39 -13.36
CA ALA A 881 33.40 4.26 -13.26
C ALA A 881 32.75 2.98 -13.82
N THR A 882 33.54 2.16 -14.51
CA THR A 882 33.08 0.86 -15.02
C THR A 882 34.03 -0.24 -14.55
N GLY A 883 33.57 -1.49 -14.49
CA GLY A 883 34.39 -2.63 -14.09
C GLY A 883 33.63 -3.94 -13.99
N VAL A 884 34.38 -5.01 -13.70
CA VAL A 884 33.83 -6.34 -13.47
C VAL A 884 34.43 -6.91 -12.19
N LEU A 885 33.59 -7.33 -11.26
CA LEU A 885 33.96 -8.06 -10.05
C LEU A 885 33.55 -9.53 -10.21
N ARG A 886 34.37 -10.46 -9.70
CA ARG A 886 34.10 -11.90 -9.78
C ARG A 886 34.31 -12.58 -8.44
N SER A 887 33.38 -13.44 -8.02
CA SER A 887 33.52 -14.26 -6.81
C SER A 887 34.55 -15.38 -6.98
N ALA A 888 34.86 -16.08 -5.88
CA ALA A 888 35.52 -17.38 -5.96
C ALA A 888 34.72 -18.38 -6.82
N THR A 889 35.42 -19.28 -7.53
CA THR A 889 34.78 -20.39 -8.28
C THR A 889 34.50 -21.57 -7.37
N VAL A 890 33.23 -21.97 -7.27
CA VAL A 890 32.73 -23.02 -6.38
C VAL A 890 31.99 -24.11 -7.17
N VAL A 891 31.66 -25.23 -6.52
CA VAL A 891 30.79 -26.26 -7.09
C VAL A 891 29.38 -26.04 -6.54
N LEU A 892 28.40 -25.84 -7.43
CA LEU A 892 27.00 -25.68 -7.03
C LEU A 892 26.51 -26.96 -6.36
N GLY A 893 25.99 -26.83 -5.14
CA GLY A 893 25.46 -27.92 -4.34
C GLY A 893 24.01 -27.68 -3.96
N GLY A 894 23.57 -28.39 -2.93
CA GLY A 894 22.24 -28.20 -2.34
C GLY A 894 21.09 -28.45 -3.31
N ASP A 895 20.12 -27.54 -3.29
CA ASP A 895 18.95 -27.49 -4.18
C ASP A 895 19.23 -26.71 -5.48
N GLY A 896 20.43 -26.13 -5.62
CA GLY A 896 20.81 -25.32 -6.76
C GLY A 896 20.13 -23.96 -6.82
N VAL A 897 19.45 -23.51 -5.76
CA VAL A 897 18.84 -22.17 -5.71
C VAL A 897 19.91 -21.17 -5.32
N VAL A 898 20.10 -20.14 -6.14
CA VAL A 898 21.01 -19.01 -5.87
C VAL A 898 20.18 -17.76 -5.71
N ASP A 899 20.41 -16.99 -4.65
CA ASP A 899 19.78 -15.68 -4.47
C ASP A 899 20.79 -14.59 -4.13
N LEU A 900 20.44 -13.35 -4.42
CA LEU A 900 21.22 -12.18 -4.06
C LEU A 900 20.36 -10.92 -4.02
N LEU A 901 20.85 -9.90 -3.34
CA LEU A 901 20.30 -8.55 -3.41
C LEU A 901 20.96 -7.78 -4.56
N VAL A 902 20.14 -7.10 -5.38
CA VAL A 902 20.59 -6.26 -6.50
C VAL A 902 19.84 -4.94 -6.50
N SER A 903 20.55 -3.83 -6.77
CA SER A 903 19.95 -2.52 -7.10
C SER A 903 20.85 -1.74 -8.07
N GLY A 904 20.53 -0.46 -8.31
CA GLY A 904 21.22 0.41 -9.27
C GLY A 904 20.50 0.50 -10.62
N GLY A 905 21.25 0.75 -11.69
CA GLY A 905 20.71 0.96 -13.03
C GLY A 905 20.00 -0.25 -13.63
N ASN A 906 19.07 0.01 -14.56
CA ASN A 906 18.26 -1.00 -15.25
C ASN A 906 18.76 -1.20 -16.68
N ASP A 907 19.90 -1.86 -16.82
CA ASP A 907 20.49 -2.21 -18.11
C ASP A 907 20.98 -3.66 -18.06
N PRO A 908 20.17 -4.65 -18.45
CA PRO A 908 20.53 -6.06 -18.31
C PRO A 908 21.75 -6.47 -19.16
N ASP A 909 22.19 -5.65 -20.12
CA ASP A 909 23.31 -5.96 -21.00
C ASP A 909 24.62 -5.33 -20.54
N ARG A 910 24.56 -4.24 -19.77
CA ARG A 910 25.75 -3.52 -19.27
C ARG A 910 25.87 -3.46 -17.75
N LEU A 911 24.78 -3.61 -17.02
CA LEU A 911 24.69 -3.50 -15.56
C LEU A 911 24.00 -4.76 -15.01
N TYR A 912 24.75 -5.75 -14.55
CA TYR A 912 24.12 -6.98 -14.06
C TYR A 912 24.99 -7.77 -13.08
N ALA A 913 24.32 -8.55 -12.25
CA ALA A 913 24.92 -9.66 -11.52
C ALA A 913 24.51 -10.98 -12.19
N ALA A 914 25.47 -11.88 -12.43
CA ALA A 914 25.26 -13.11 -13.18
C ALA A 914 25.91 -14.32 -12.53
N VAL A 915 25.24 -15.46 -12.56
CA VAL A 915 25.84 -16.78 -12.27
C VAL A 915 26.42 -17.32 -13.58
N VAL A 916 27.72 -17.55 -13.60
CA VAL A 916 28.48 -17.95 -14.79
C VAL A 916 29.08 -19.32 -14.59
N ARG A 917 28.94 -20.18 -15.60
CA ARG A 917 29.57 -21.49 -15.61
C ARG A 917 31.05 -21.38 -15.94
N ALA A 918 31.90 -21.94 -15.08
CA ALA A 918 33.34 -21.77 -15.15
C ALA A 918 33.99 -22.43 -16.38
N ARG A 919 33.43 -23.53 -16.91
CA ARG A 919 34.07 -24.31 -17.99
C ARG A 919 34.03 -23.64 -19.37
N ASP A 920 32.99 -22.85 -19.63
CA ASP A 920 32.67 -22.29 -20.96
C ASP A 920 32.30 -20.80 -20.91
N GLY A 921 32.23 -20.19 -19.72
CA GLY A 921 31.85 -18.79 -19.55
C GLY A 921 30.37 -18.52 -19.83
N LYS A 922 29.53 -19.56 -19.91
CA LYS A 922 28.10 -19.38 -20.18
C LYS A 922 27.41 -18.74 -18.97
N VAL A 923 26.74 -17.61 -19.19
CA VAL A 923 25.79 -17.03 -18.22
C VAL A 923 24.61 -17.98 -18.07
N LEU A 924 24.40 -18.51 -16.87
CA LEU A 924 23.30 -19.43 -16.54
C LEU A 924 22.05 -18.64 -16.15
N ALA A 925 22.24 -17.58 -15.36
CA ALA A 925 21.20 -16.62 -15.00
C ALA A 925 21.85 -15.26 -14.74
N LYS A 926 21.08 -14.18 -14.94
CA LYS A 926 21.51 -12.81 -14.62
C LYS A 926 20.32 -11.94 -14.18
N ALA A 927 20.61 -10.92 -13.40
CA ALA A 927 19.65 -9.89 -13.01
C ALA A 927 20.31 -8.51 -13.03
N THR A 928 19.50 -7.47 -13.23
CA THR A 928 19.89 -6.05 -13.19
C THR A 928 19.06 -5.30 -12.15
N GLY A 929 19.45 -4.05 -11.87
CA GLY A 929 18.71 -3.11 -11.04
C GLY A 929 17.44 -2.61 -11.72
N ARG A 930 16.76 -1.65 -11.10
CA ARG A 930 15.50 -1.07 -11.61
C ARG A 930 15.53 0.46 -11.72
N GLY A 931 16.73 1.05 -11.71
CA GLY A 931 16.91 2.50 -11.63
C GLY A 931 16.50 3.04 -10.26
N VAL A 932 16.83 2.29 -9.20
CA VAL A 932 16.62 2.63 -7.79
C VAL A 932 17.78 2.09 -6.95
N GLU A 933 18.09 2.77 -5.85
CA GLU A 933 19.18 2.37 -4.93
C GLU A 933 18.73 1.28 -3.94
N GLN A 934 17.43 1.17 -3.67
CA GLN A 934 16.87 0.17 -2.77
C GLN A 934 17.10 -1.25 -3.32
N TYR A 935 17.67 -2.13 -2.51
CA TYR A 935 17.90 -3.52 -2.85
C TYR A 935 16.60 -4.30 -3.00
N ARG A 936 16.60 -5.24 -3.95
CA ARG A 936 15.58 -6.28 -4.09
C ARG A 936 16.25 -7.64 -4.18
N ARG A 937 15.60 -8.67 -3.64
CA ARG A 937 16.10 -10.04 -3.78
C ARG A 937 15.75 -10.60 -5.14
N VAL A 938 16.72 -11.24 -5.78
CA VAL A 938 16.53 -12.05 -6.98
C VAL A 938 16.87 -13.48 -6.65
N VAL A 939 16.06 -14.41 -7.16
CA VAL A 939 16.21 -15.85 -6.94
C VAL A 939 16.36 -16.51 -8.30
N PHE A 940 17.36 -17.38 -8.42
CA PHE A 940 17.63 -18.18 -9.60
C PHE A 940 17.50 -19.65 -9.23
N ASP A 941 16.56 -20.35 -9.87
CA ASP A 941 16.53 -21.81 -9.84
C ASP A 941 17.56 -22.35 -10.84
N LEU A 942 18.65 -22.90 -10.31
CA LEU A 942 19.71 -23.55 -11.09
C LEU A 942 19.83 -25.04 -10.71
N ALA A 943 18.74 -25.68 -10.29
CA ALA A 943 18.73 -27.11 -9.93
C ALA A 943 19.28 -28.01 -11.06
N ALA A 944 19.03 -27.65 -12.32
CA ALA A 944 19.57 -28.34 -13.50
C ALA A 944 21.11 -28.25 -13.65
N HIS A 945 21.78 -27.44 -12.83
CA HIS A 945 23.20 -27.15 -12.86
C HIS A 945 23.96 -27.61 -11.59
N ILE A 946 23.29 -28.33 -10.68
CA ILE A 946 23.94 -28.90 -9.50
C ILE A 946 25.13 -29.77 -9.92
N GLY A 947 26.26 -29.59 -9.22
CA GLY A 947 27.54 -30.24 -9.49
C GLY A 947 28.41 -29.53 -10.52
N GLU A 948 27.89 -28.51 -11.22
CA GLU A 948 28.71 -27.68 -12.10
C GLU A 948 29.58 -26.69 -11.31
N ARG A 949 30.76 -26.37 -11.85
CA ARG A 949 31.61 -25.29 -11.33
C ARG A 949 31.09 -23.95 -11.81
N ILE A 950 30.80 -23.04 -10.90
CA ILE A 950 30.22 -21.71 -11.18
C ILE A 950 30.96 -20.62 -10.40
N HIS A 951 30.79 -19.37 -10.83
CA HIS A 951 31.16 -18.16 -10.09
C HIS A 951 30.12 -17.07 -10.36
N VAL A 952 30.06 -16.07 -9.50
CA VAL A 952 29.20 -14.89 -9.69
C VAL A 952 30.04 -13.75 -10.29
N GLU A 953 29.52 -13.07 -11.30
CA GLU A 953 30.10 -11.83 -11.85
C GLU A 953 29.17 -10.66 -11.60
N VAL A 954 29.72 -9.56 -11.09
CA VAL A 954 29.05 -8.26 -11.01
C VAL A 954 29.67 -7.38 -12.10
N VAL A 955 28.85 -6.94 -13.05
CA VAL A 955 29.28 -6.28 -14.27
C VAL A 955 28.70 -4.88 -14.31
N ASP A 956 29.58 -3.91 -14.44
CA ASP A 956 29.26 -2.51 -14.68
C ASP A 956 30.02 -2.01 -15.91
N ARG A 957 29.28 -1.70 -16.97
CA ARG A 957 29.82 -1.20 -18.25
C ARG A 957 29.07 0.02 -18.75
N ALA A 958 28.26 0.65 -17.90
CA ALA A 958 27.53 1.85 -18.27
C ALA A 958 28.16 3.07 -17.58
N ALA A 959 28.06 4.23 -18.23
CA ALA A 959 28.49 5.50 -17.66
C ALA A 959 27.35 6.52 -17.79
N GLY A 960 27.37 7.54 -16.92
CA GLY A 960 26.33 8.55 -16.81
C GLY A 960 25.26 8.17 -15.79
N GLY A 961 24.18 8.94 -15.67
CA GLY A 961 23.18 8.73 -14.62
C GLY A 961 22.65 7.29 -14.57
N TRP A 962 22.71 6.66 -13.39
CA TRP A 962 22.44 5.23 -13.16
C TRP A 962 23.47 4.25 -13.77
N GLY A 963 24.66 4.72 -14.12
CA GLY A 963 25.80 3.93 -14.56
C GLY A 963 26.49 3.21 -13.40
N HIS A 964 25.72 2.42 -12.65
CA HIS A 964 26.24 1.58 -11.57
C HIS A 964 25.32 0.39 -11.29
N ILE A 965 25.89 -0.64 -10.67
CA ILE A 965 25.14 -1.79 -10.12
C ILE A 965 25.55 -2.01 -8.67
N ASN A 966 24.58 -2.26 -7.80
CA ASN A 966 24.80 -2.56 -6.40
C ASN A 966 24.49 -4.04 -6.15
N VAL A 967 25.26 -4.71 -5.30
CA VAL A 967 25.06 -6.12 -4.95
C VAL A 967 25.24 -6.32 -3.45
N ASP A 968 24.47 -7.24 -2.87
CA ASP A 968 24.61 -7.67 -1.49
C ASP A 968 24.12 -9.13 -1.32
N ASP A 969 24.47 -9.76 -0.19
CA ASP A 969 23.92 -11.04 0.29
C ASP A 969 23.85 -12.16 -0.77
N VAL A 970 25.00 -12.48 -1.38
CA VAL A 970 25.10 -13.39 -2.54
C VAL A 970 25.11 -14.87 -2.13
N ASN A 971 23.93 -15.42 -1.87
CA ASN A 971 23.75 -16.78 -1.38
C ASN A 971 23.86 -17.82 -2.50
N VAL A 972 24.95 -18.60 -2.46
CA VAL A 972 25.16 -19.76 -3.32
C VAL A 972 25.36 -21.00 -2.45
N PRO A 973 24.58 -22.08 -2.62
CA PRO A 973 24.79 -23.33 -1.90
C PRO A 973 26.04 -24.01 -2.44
N VAL A 974 27.14 -23.95 -1.70
CA VAL A 974 28.43 -24.55 -2.10
C VAL A 974 28.49 -26.00 -1.63
N ARG A 975 28.77 -26.92 -2.54
CA ARG A 975 28.98 -28.33 -2.19
C ARG A 975 30.24 -28.48 -1.31
N ARG A 976 30.05 -29.03 -0.10
CA ARG A 976 31.14 -29.43 0.81
C ARG A 976 32.06 -30.50 0.23
#